data_AF-A0A7V2XUK9-F1
#
_entry.id   AF-A0A7V2XUK9-F1
#
_cell.length_a   1.000
_cell.length_b   1.000
_cell.length_c   1.000
_cell.angle_alpha   90.00
_cell.angle_beta   90.00
_cell.angle_gamma   90.00
#
_symmetry.space_group_name_H-M   'P 1'
#
loop_
_entity.id
_entity.type
_entity.pdbx_description
1 polymer ?
#
loop_
_entity_poly.entity_id
_entity_poly.type
_entity_poly.pdbx_seq_one_letter_code
_entity_poly.pdbx_strand_id
1 'polypeptide(L)'
;MRLIRSLRYAIPVLVALYMPLLLDAAQVPASRGEVIEAVVAASREAKAEGGAIPFRFSMGEGRLAACDAKEVAVLSGGSRMVLSWSALPDRDVAAIAAALLPETAPSQNLLARYCLEAGLEAEALRALRRLERMGAELPVGGAELLRRKTPEAPRADARAGDPRAKSGSSAGTATEPRVPALLRPTSSLVFPDDAGHVDVRAKYGAKGDGVTDDTAAINKAISEHLDYHSRMLWLANGTYFVSDTLVSKTPDGKPTFGVQILGQSVEKTIIRLKDASPGYQDPAKPKALLKMCSRNQLDGGNMGHKNFLHNLTVDTGKGNPGAIAIDYTASNTGAIRDVWVRSGDGTGVMGIDMTKPWPGPCLITNVQITGFDYGIRMRHPEYSVTFEHIRLERQRVCGFTNERNIACVRNLQSVNAVPAMETSGILVLLDSVLQGAGDPQPAVRGGGFVYLRNVRAPGYGAVFNGCGPEVGEFASKPIKSLFPSPNAALNLPIEDTPFVPYDPPELWVKATGNLQSAIDKGATTIYIPFGEYRFDRTIVIRGAVRRIHALNANVWNAKGFDGPIFRFEGSAKACVMEWMDSGVVEHASPNALVIRDCTGLSPAPTPGCGPTFVENNCSDPWILKGPARVYGRSVNLEHAEFDIRNHGASLWILGFKSERPGLQVETRDGGHTEILGGLVYPCAPVPADRPMFVNHESSISVIIRHTAYIKDGIHRIKVRETRDGVSKEIDEIGDALYVGYRSPPKPPKNGPAKVEKESPHGAKVAAESPPAPVKVADPAVLAAWDERLRGRVRDALARGARIAFRFGKMQKECILEKAGDGDAIRIRDGGSILDLTWSILSLDDRRGIAEALLADERPGDAALAAFFCLACGQAGRAEPFLARAGGAGDAVRAAFR
;
A
#
# COMPACT_ATOMS: atom_id res chain seq x y z
N MET A 1 2.78 -72.79 22.04
CA MET A 1 2.92 -72.13 23.36
C MET A 1 4.31 -71.55 23.67
N ARG A 2 5.43 -72.08 23.15
CA ARG A 2 6.75 -71.39 23.28
C ARG A 2 6.91 -70.14 22.39
N LEU A 3 6.05 -69.94 21.38
CA LEU A 3 6.05 -68.75 20.52
C LEU A 3 5.37 -67.51 21.14
N ILE A 4 4.54 -67.70 22.18
CA ILE A 4 3.75 -66.61 22.79
C ILE A 4 4.55 -65.87 23.89
N ARG A 5 5.62 -66.47 24.42
CA ARG A 5 6.52 -65.79 25.37
C ARG A 5 7.57 -64.90 24.69
N SER A 6 7.81 -65.07 23.40
CA SER A 6 8.77 -64.27 22.62
C SER A 6 8.19 -62.92 22.14
N LEU A 7 6.87 -62.77 22.11
CA LEU A 7 6.19 -61.55 21.64
C LEU A 7 6.11 -60.43 22.68
N ARG A 8 6.37 -60.72 23.96
CA ARG A 8 6.44 -59.68 25.01
C ARG A 8 7.70 -58.80 24.97
N TYR A 9 8.72 -59.22 24.21
CA TYR A 9 9.96 -58.46 24.05
C TYR A 9 10.10 -57.79 22.67
N ALA A 10 9.20 -58.07 21.71
CA ALA A 10 9.22 -57.45 20.37
C ALA A 10 8.41 -56.15 20.27
N ILE A 11 7.37 -55.98 21.10
CA ILE A 11 6.52 -54.79 21.09
C ILE A 11 7.26 -53.53 21.61
N PRO A 12 8.09 -53.59 22.67
CA PRO A 12 8.86 -52.42 23.10
C PRO A 12 9.94 -52.01 22.08
N VAL A 13 10.47 -52.97 21.32
CA VAL A 13 11.53 -52.73 20.32
C VAL A 13 10.98 -52.12 19.04
N LEU A 14 9.78 -52.52 18.59
CA LEU A 14 9.09 -51.88 17.46
C LEU A 14 8.61 -50.46 17.80
N VAL A 15 8.18 -50.21 19.04
CA VAL A 15 7.83 -48.86 19.52
C VAL A 15 9.09 -47.99 19.65
N ALA A 16 10.22 -48.54 20.09
CA ALA A 16 11.49 -47.80 20.17
C ALA A 16 12.15 -47.53 18.80
N LEU A 17 11.91 -48.37 17.79
CA LEU A 17 12.43 -48.18 16.42
C LEU A 17 11.60 -47.18 15.59
N TYR A 18 10.31 -46.99 15.90
CA TYR A 18 9.45 -46.01 15.22
C TYR A 18 9.27 -44.68 15.96
N MET A 19 9.60 -44.62 17.25
CA MET A 19 9.56 -43.36 18.01
C MET A 19 10.46 -42.25 17.43
N PRO A 20 11.69 -42.52 16.95
CA PRO A 20 12.52 -41.49 16.33
C PRO A 20 11.92 -40.97 15.01
N LEU A 21 11.24 -41.82 14.24
CA LEU A 21 10.59 -41.43 12.98
C LEU A 21 9.29 -40.62 13.18
N LEU A 22 8.58 -40.85 14.30
CA LEU A 22 7.42 -40.03 14.69
C LEU A 22 7.83 -38.71 15.36
N LEU A 23 8.96 -38.70 16.09
CA LEU A 23 9.55 -37.49 16.67
C LEU A 23 10.14 -36.56 15.61
N ASP A 24 10.73 -37.09 14.53
CA ASP A 24 11.21 -36.28 13.40
C ASP A 24 10.06 -35.77 12.51
N ALA A 25 8.98 -36.56 12.37
CA ALA A 25 7.83 -36.16 11.56
C ALA A 25 7.08 -34.95 12.16
N ALA A 26 7.03 -34.79 13.49
CA ALA A 26 6.37 -33.66 14.14
C ALA A 26 6.99 -32.29 13.83
N GLN A 27 8.18 -32.26 13.22
CA GLN A 27 8.99 -31.05 12.97
C GLN A 27 8.93 -30.55 11.51
N VAL A 28 8.35 -31.32 10.59
CA VAL A 28 8.24 -30.97 9.16
C VAL A 28 6.81 -30.46 8.89
N PRO A 29 6.54 -29.50 7.99
CA PRO A 29 5.16 -29.23 7.57
C PRO A 29 4.45 -30.48 7.03
N ALA A 30 3.14 -30.57 7.16
CA ALA A 30 2.37 -31.65 6.55
C ALA A 30 1.88 -31.21 5.17
N SER A 31 2.21 -31.97 4.14
CA SER A 31 1.76 -31.72 2.78
C SER A 31 0.27 -32.02 2.63
N ARG A 32 -0.34 -31.36 1.65
CA ARG A 32 -1.73 -31.62 1.26
C ARG A 32 -1.97 -33.09 0.88
N GLY A 33 -0.99 -33.74 0.26
CA GLY A 33 -1.05 -35.16 -0.12
C GLY A 33 -1.15 -36.08 1.09
N GLU A 34 -0.32 -35.86 2.12
CA GLU A 34 -0.33 -36.66 3.35
C GLU A 34 -1.69 -36.58 4.08
N VAL A 35 -2.31 -35.41 4.11
CA VAL A 35 -3.65 -35.24 4.71
C VAL A 35 -4.72 -35.96 3.88
N ILE A 36 -4.67 -35.86 2.56
CA ILE A 36 -5.61 -36.57 1.67
C ILE A 36 -5.48 -38.08 1.85
N GLU A 37 -4.27 -38.62 1.89
CA GLU A 37 -4.04 -40.06 2.12
C GLU A 37 -4.62 -40.52 3.45
N ALA A 38 -4.38 -39.76 4.53
CA ALA A 38 -4.95 -40.06 5.85
C ALA A 38 -6.48 -40.02 5.85
N VAL A 39 -7.07 -39.04 5.16
CA VAL A 39 -8.53 -38.92 4.99
C VAL A 39 -9.11 -40.08 4.20
N VAL A 40 -8.46 -40.50 3.11
CA VAL A 40 -8.90 -41.64 2.29
C VAL A 40 -8.83 -42.93 3.09
N ALA A 41 -7.79 -43.12 3.91
CA ALA A 41 -7.68 -44.25 4.82
C ALA A 41 -8.83 -44.27 5.85
N ALA A 42 -9.06 -43.15 6.55
CA ALA A 42 -10.12 -43.03 7.55
C ALA A 42 -11.54 -43.19 6.95
N SER A 43 -11.75 -42.71 5.73
CA SER A 43 -13.02 -42.87 4.99
C SER A 43 -13.35 -44.33 4.66
N ARG A 44 -12.33 -45.16 4.41
CA ARG A 44 -12.53 -46.61 4.19
C ARG A 44 -12.97 -47.32 5.47
N GLU A 45 -12.44 -46.90 6.62
CA GLU A 45 -12.83 -47.43 7.93
C GLU A 45 -14.24 -46.99 8.31
N ALA A 46 -14.59 -45.71 8.15
CA ALA A 46 -15.91 -45.17 8.46
C ALA A 46 -17.04 -45.79 7.59
N LYS A 47 -16.75 -46.18 6.35
CA LYS A 47 -17.72 -46.89 5.47
C LYS A 47 -18.08 -48.28 5.98
N ALA A 48 -17.24 -48.93 6.78
CA ALA A 48 -17.55 -50.21 7.41
C ALA A 48 -18.58 -50.07 8.55
N GLU A 49 -18.75 -48.85 9.09
CA GLU A 49 -19.62 -48.54 10.23
C GLU A 49 -20.95 -47.87 9.83
N GLY A 50 -21.20 -47.68 8.53
CA GLY A 50 -22.52 -47.32 7.99
C GLY A 50 -22.95 -45.85 8.16
N GLY A 51 -22.07 -44.93 8.56
CA GLY A 51 -22.41 -43.52 8.81
C GLY A 51 -21.84 -42.54 7.78
N ALA A 52 -22.69 -41.70 7.19
CA ALA A 52 -22.24 -40.54 6.41
C ALA A 52 -21.84 -39.38 7.36
N ILE A 53 -20.57 -39.00 7.39
CA ILE A 53 -20.02 -38.04 8.35
C ILE A 53 -20.32 -36.60 7.89
N PRO A 54 -21.04 -35.79 8.70
CA PRO A 54 -21.34 -34.41 8.37
C PRO A 54 -20.14 -33.49 8.61
N PHE A 55 -19.93 -32.52 7.74
CA PHE A 55 -18.96 -31.45 7.90
C PHE A 55 -19.47 -30.16 7.25
N ARG A 56 -18.96 -29.02 7.69
CA ARG A 56 -19.25 -27.72 7.07
C ARG A 56 -18.04 -27.29 6.25
N PHE A 57 -18.28 -26.90 5.01
CA PHE A 57 -17.27 -26.43 4.06
C PHE A 57 -17.79 -25.18 3.32
N SER A 58 -16.99 -24.59 2.43
CA SER A 58 -17.28 -23.30 1.78
C SER A 58 -18.64 -23.24 1.05
N MET A 59 -19.15 -24.39 0.58
CA MET A 59 -20.43 -24.49 -0.14
C MET A 59 -21.61 -24.84 0.78
N GLY A 60 -21.41 -24.89 2.10
CA GLY A 60 -22.45 -25.17 3.09
C GLY A 60 -22.21 -26.45 3.91
N GLU A 61 -23.29 -27.07 4.38
CA GLU A 61 -23.22 -28.35 5.08
C GLU A 61 -23.20 -29.51 4.08
N GLY A 62 -22.25 -30.42 4.26
CA GLY A 62 -22.05 -31.58 3.41
C GLY A 62 -21.90 -32.85 4.23
N ARG A 63 -22.18 -33.99 3.60
CA ARG A 63 -21.87 -35.33 4.11
C ARG A 63 -20.92 -36.03 3.15
N LEU A 64 -19.88 -36.68 3.67
CA LEU A 64 -18.99 -37.45 2.81
C LEU A 64 -19.75 -38.65 2.22
N ALA A 65 -19.73 -38.79 0.89
CA ALA A 65 -20.28 -39.94 0.17
C ALA A 65 -19.19 -40.97 -0.16
N ALA A 66 -18.07 -40.49 -0.67
CA ALA A 66 -16.89 -41.29 -1.03
C ALA A 66 -15.69 -40.36 -1.21
N CYS A 67 -14.48 -40.89 -1.07
CA CYS A 67 -13.28 -40.23 -1.57
C CYS A 67 -12.25 -41.26 -1.99
N ASP A 68 -11.38 -40.85 -2.90
CA ASP A 68 -10.14 -41.53 -3.25
C ASP A 68 -8.99 -40.51 -3.29
N ALA A 69 -7.83 -40.89 -3.80
CA ALA A 69 -6.65 -40.01 -3.82
C ALA A 69 -6.80 -38.78 -4.75
N LYS A 70 -7.77 -38.77 -5.67
CA LYS A 70 -7.98 -37.71 -6.68
C LYS A 70 -9.22 -36.88 -6.40
N GLU A 71 -10.29 -37.50 -5.93
CA GLU A 71 -11.59 -36.86 -5.82
C GLU A 71 -12.29 -37.12 -4.48
N VAL A 72 -13.18 -36.19 -4.11
CA VAL A 72 -14.10 -36.30 -2.99
C VAL A 72 -15.53 -36.08 -3.46
N ALA A 73 -16.39 -37.03 -3.14
CA ALA A 73 -17.82 -36.96 -3.37
C ALA A 73 -18.54 -36.52 -2.09
N VAL A 74 -19.30 -35.44 -2.18
CA VAL A 74 -20.03 -34.83 -1.07
C VAL A 74 -21.53 -34.77 -1.40
N LEU A 75 -22.37 -35.16 -0.45
CA LEU A 75 -23.81 -34.95 -0.50
C LEU A 75 -24.13 -33.62 0.17
N SER A 76 -24.69 -32.66 -0.56
CA SER A 76 -25.15 -31.38 -0.01
C SER A 76 -26.48 -30.98 -0.67
N GLY A 77 -27.47 -30.54 0.11
CA GLY A 77 -28.78 -30.11 -0.39
C GLY A 77 -29.55 -31.18 -1.19
N GLY A 78 -29.29 -32.47 -0.95
CA GLY A 78 -29.90 -33.59 -1.70
C GLY A 78 -29.19 -33.97 -3.01
N SER A 79 -28.14 -33.24 -3.41
CA SER A 79 -27.35 -33.49 -4.62
C SER A 79 -25.99 -34.09 -4.29
N ARG A 80 -25.50 -35.02 -5.13
CA ARG A 80 -24.15 -35.57 -5.05
C ARG A 80 -23.21 -34.75 -5.94
N MET A 81 -22.20 -34.14 -5.33
CA MET A 81 -21.15 -33.39 -6.02
C MET A 81 -19.85 -34.17 -5.95
N VAL A 82 -19.12 -34.26 -7.06
CA VAL A 82 -17.76 -34.84 -7.12
C VAL A 82 -16.78 -33.70 -7.39
N LEU A 83 -15.83 -33.52 -6.50
CA LEU A 83 -14.87 -32.42 -6.52
C LEU A 83 -13.45 -32.99 -6.53
N SER A 84 -12.57 -32.41 -7.36
CA SER A 84 -11.15 -32.75 -7.31
C SER A 84 -10.54 -32.21 -6.01
N TRP A 85 -9.73 -33.02 -5.33
CA TRP A 85 -8.96 -32.56 -4.18
C TRP A 85 -8.05 -31.39 -4.53
N SER A 86 -7.55 -31.27 -5.76
CA SER A 86 -6.70 -30.14 -6.17
C SER A 86 -7.46 -28.82 -6.32
N ALA A 87 -8.79 -28.87 -6.49
CA ALA A 87 -9.63 -27.70 -6.71
C ALA A 87 -10.25 -27.13 -5.43
N LEU A 88 -10.16 -27.85 -4.31
CA LEU A 88 -10.70 -27.40 -3.02
C LEU A 88 -9.79 -26.35 -2.36
N PRO A 89 -10.33 -25.33 -1.67
CA PRO A 89 -9.53 -24.51 -0.76
C PRO A 89 -8.94 -25.35 0.39
N ASP A 90 -7.75 -25.01 0.90
CA ASP A 90 -7.13 -25.73 2.04
C ASP A 90 -8.04 -25.76 3.28
N ARG A 91 -8.86 -24.72 3.48
CA ARG A 91 -9.86 -24.67 4.56
C ARG A 91 -10.89 -25.79 4.46
N ASP A 92 -11.31 -26.15 3.26
CA ASP A 92 -12.29 -27.22 3.06
C ASP A 92 -11.63 -28.60 3.22
N VAL A 93 -10.38 -28.75 2.78
CA VAL A 93 -9.58 -29.96 3.05
C VAL A 93 -9.36 -30.13 4.55
N ALA A 94 -9.01 -29.07 5.28
CA ALA A 94 -8.87 -29.08 6.73
C ALA A 94 -10.19 -29.41 7.44
N ALA A 95 -11.33 -28.90 6.95
CA ALA A 95 -12.64 -29.22 7.50
C ALA A 95 -13.02 -30.69 7.29
N ILE A 96 -12.75 -31.24 6.09
CA ILE A 96 -12.98 -32.66 5.78
C ILE A 96 -12.05 -33.53 6.64
N ALA A 97 -10.78 -33.16 6.77
CA ALA A 97 -9.82 -33.86 7.62
C ALA A 97 -10.20 -33.81 9.10
N ALA A 98 -10.64 -32.66 9.61
CA ALA A 98 -11.08 -32.51 10.99
C ALA A 98 -12.34 -33.34 11.33
N ALA A 99 -13.16 -33.65 10.33
CA ALA A 99 -14.37 -34.45 10.48
C ALA A 99 -14.10 -35.97 10.38
N LEU A 100 -13.14 -36.38 9.56
CA LEU A 100 -12.91 -37.79 9.24
C LEU A 100 -11.74 -38.42 10.01
N LEU A 101 -10.70 -37.64 10.30
CA LEU A 101 -9.55 -38.19 11.02
C LEU A 101 -9.94 -38.47 12.48
N PRO A 102 -9.52 -39.62 13.04
CA PRO A 102 -9.84 -39.95 14.42
C PRO A 102 -9.20 -38.94 15.37
N GLU A 103 -9.78 -38.73 16.56
CA GLU A 103 -9.22 -37.86 17.59
C GLU A 103 -8.03 -38.53 18.32
N THR A 104 -7.02 -38.96 17.56
CA THR A 104 -5.74 -39.51 18.04
C THR A 104 -4.61 -38.49 17.94
N ALA A 105 -3.58 -38.61 18.79
CA ALA A 105 -2.45 -37.68 18.78
C ALA A 105 -1.77 -37.57 17.40
N PRO A 106 -1.50 -38.67 16.65
CA PRO A 106 -0.94 -38.58 15.30
C PRO A 106 -1.84 -37.81 14.32
N SER A 107 -3.15 -38.03 14.38
CA SER A 107 -4.12 -37.37 13.49
C SER A 107 -4.25 -35.88 13.78
N GLN A 108 -4.29 -35.50 15.07
CA GLN A 108 -4.34 -34.10 15.47
C GLN A 108 -3.00 -33.39 15.20
N ASN A 109 -1.87 -34.10 15.29
CA ASN A 109 -0.55 -33.57 14.92
C ASN A 109 -0.46 -33.32 13.40
N LEU A 110 -0.89 -34.28 12.57
CA LEU A 110 -0.98 -34.13 11.12
C LEU A 110 -1.88 -32.95 10.72
N LEU A 111 -3.08 -32.87 11.31
CA LEU A 111 -4.02 -31.78 11.06
C LEU A 111 -3.47 -30.41 11.51
N ALA A 112 -2.83 -30.35 12.69
CA ALA A 112 -2.22 -29.12 13.20
C ALA A 112 -1.09 -28.64 12.29
N ARG A 113 -0.20 -29.54 11.84
CA ARG A 113 0.90 -29.23 10.91
C ARG A 113 0.39 -28.70 9.57
N TYR A 114 -0.64 -29.33 9.01
CA TYR A 114 -1.24 -28.90 7.76
C TYR A 114 -1.93 -27.54 7.89
N CYS A 115 -2.67 -27.31 8.97
CA CYS A 115 -3.34 -26.03 9.21
C CYS A 115 -2.34 -24.90 9.47
N LEU A 116 -1.24 -25.17 10.18
CA LEU A 116 -0.17 -24.20 10.41
C LEU A 116 0.51 -23.82 9.08
N GLU A 117 0.81 -24.80 8.23
CA GLU A 117 1.41 -24.56 6.91
C GLU A 117 0.46 -23.80 5.97
N ALA A 118 -0.84 -24.13 5.99
CA ALA A 118 -1.88 -23.48 5.20
C ALA A 118 -2.33 -22.12 5.75
N GLY A 119 -1.77 -21.62 6.85
CA GLY A 119 -2.16 -20.35 7.48
C GLY A 119 -3.56 -20.34 8.12
N LEU A 120 -4.12 -21.52 8.42
CA LEU A 120 -5.44 -21.71 9.00
C LEU A 120 -5.37 -21.72 10.54
N GLU A 121 -5.11 -20.55 11.14
CA GLU A 121 -4.82 -20.44 12.59
C GLU A 121 -5.95 -20.98 13.48
N ALA A 122 -7.22 -20.77 13.13
CA ALA A 122 -8.35 -21.20 13.95
C ALA A 122 -8.50 -22.72 13.96
N GLU A 123 -8.31 -23.36 12.81
CA GLU A 123 -8.27 -24.81 12.62
C GLU A 123 -7.06 -25.41 13.33
N ALA A 124 -5.88 -24.78 13.20
CA ALA A 124 -4.66 -25.17 13.89
C ALA A 124 -4.83 -25.13 15.42
N LEU A 125 -5.39 -24.04 15.97
CA LEU A 125 -5.65 -23.91 17.41
C LEU A 125 -6.58 -25.00 17.94
N ARG A 126 -7.58 -25.44 17.17
CA ARG A 126 -8.48 -26.54 17.57
C ARG A 126 -7.73 -27.87 17.67
N ALA A 127 -6.89 -28.18 16.68
CA ALA A 127 -6.05 -29.39 16.69
C ALA A 127 -4.99 -29.34 17.81
N LEU A 128 -4.34 -28.18 18.01
CA LEU A 128 -3.33 -27.97 19.05
C LEU A 128 -3.91 -28.09 20.47
N ARG A 129 -5.11 -27.56 20.72
CA ARG A 129 -5.79 -27.74 22.03
C ARG A 129 -6.17 -29.20 22.27
N ARG A 130 -6.51 -29.96 21.23
CA ARG A 130 -6.72 -31.41 21.36
C ARG A 130 -5.42 -32.11 21.73
N LEU A 131 -4.30 -31.81 21.07
CA LEU A 131 -2.98 -32.33 21.43
C LEU A 131 -2.59 -31.99 22.88
N GLU A 132 -2.81 -30.74 23.30
CA GLU A 132 -2.55 -30.29 24.67
C GLU A 132 -3.38 -31.08 25.70
N ARG A 133 -4.68 -31.31 25.44
CA ARG A 133 -5.53 -32.15 26.31
C ARG A 133 -5.10 -33.61 26.36
N MET A 134 -4.47 -34.10 25.29
CA MET A 134 -3.95 -35.46 25.22
C MET A 134 -2.55 -35.60 25.83
N GLY A 135 -1.93 -34.50 26.29
CA GLY A 135 -0.53 -34.48 26.74
C GLY A 135 0.46 -34.82 25.63
N ALA A 136 0.07 -34.64 24.37
CA ALA A 136 0.90 -34.96 23.21
C ALA A 136 1.85 -33.81 22.88
N GLU A 137 2.99 -34.14 22.29
CA GLU A 137 3.95 -33.15 21.81
C GLU A 137 3.35 -32.29 20.69
N LEU A 138 3.60 -30.99 20.77
CA LEU A 138 3.06 -30.00 19.83
C LEU A 138 4.02 -29.83 18.65
N PRO A 139 3.50 -29.68 17.42
CA PRO A 139 4.34 -29.38 16.26
C PRO A 139 4.98 -27.98 16.37
N VAL A 140 6.04 -27.75 15.60
CA VAL A 140 6.76 -26.45 15.53
C VAL A 140 5.78 -25.30 15.30
N GLY A 141 5.92 -24.22 16.08
CA GLY A 141 5.00 -23.08 16.06
C GLY A 141 3.69 -23.29 16.83
N GLY A 142 3.33 -24.54 17.17
CA GLY A 142 2.11 -24.87 17.89
C GLY A 142 2.09 -24.41 19.35
N ALA A 143 3.19 -24.58 20.08
CA ALA A 143 3.33 -24.11 21.46
C ALA A 143 3.30 -22.57 21.55
N GLU A 144 3.88 -21.89 20.57
CA GLU A 144 3.85 -20.43 20.49
C GLU A 144 2.45 -19.90 20.16
N LEU A 145 1.75 -20.54 19.22
CA LEU A 145 0.37 -20.19 18.87
C LEU A 145 -0.60 -20.41 20.04
N LEU A 146 -0.44 -21.50 20.81
CA LEU A 146 -1.19 -21.71 22.05
C LEU A 146 -0.87 -20.61 23.08
N ARG A 147 0.40 -20.36 23.38
CA ARG A 147 0.82 -19.33 24.36
C ARG A 147 0.33 -17.93 24.01
N ARG A 148 0.37 -17.54 22.73
CA ARG A 148 -0.15 -16.24 22.25
C ARG A 148 -1.66 -16.07 22.47
N LYS A 149 -2.40 -17.16 22.71
CA LYS A 149 -3.87 -17.18 22.78
C LYS A 149 -4.42 -17.76 24.10
N THR A 150 -3.56 -18.05 25.08
CA THR A 150 -3.95 -18.43 26.44
C THR A 150 -3.98 -17.17 27.34
N PRO A 151 -5.11 -16.80 27.96
CA PRO A 151 -5.14 -15.71 28.93
C PRO A 151 -4.32 -16.07 30.19
N GLU A 152 -3.37 -15.23 30.60
CA GLU A 152 -2.65 -15.41 31.86
C GLU A 152 -3.58 -15.19 33.08
N ALA A 153 -3.54 -16.11 34.04
CA ALA A 153 -4.17 -15.94 35.34
C ALA A 153 -3.28 -15.07 36.25
N PRO A 154 -3.84 -14.13 37.05
CA PRO A 154 -3.05 -13.18 37.82
C PRO A 154 -2.37 -13.85 39.02
N ARG A 155 -1.05 -13.64 39.15
CA ARG A 155 -0.30 -13.96 40.38
C ARG A 155 -0.31 -12.77 41.34
N ALA A 156 -0.53 -13.08 42.61
CA ALA A 156 -0.66 -12.15 43.73
C ALA A 156 0.69 -11.57 44.20
N ASP A 157 0.65 -10.27 44.49
CA ASP A 157 1.40 -9.46 45.46
C ASP A 157 2.77 -9.91 46.02
N ALA A 158 3.75 -9.00 45.90
CA ALA A 158 4.65 -8.66 46.99
C ALA A 158 5.08 -7.17 46.94
N ARG A 159 4.44 -6.42 47.83
CA ARG A 159 4.66 -5.08 48.42
C ARG A 159 6.03 -4.39 48.31
N ALA A 160 5.90 -3.05 48.15
CA ALA A 160 6.55 -1.92 48.86
C ALA A 160 8.08 -1.72 48.76
N GLY A 161 8.63 -0.52 48.53
CA GLY A 161 8.08 0.83 48.33
C GLY A 161 9.22 1.87 48.23
N ASP A 162 8.92 3.08 47.74
CA ASP A 162 9.36 4.40 48.23
C ASP A 162 8.97 5.49 47.19
N PRO A 163 8.20 6.55 47.54
CA PRO A 163 7.69 7.54 46.60
C PRO A 163 8.47 8.86 46.65
N ARG A 164 9.00 9.32 45.51
CA ARG A 164 9.20 10.75 45.20
C ARG A 164 9.74 10.99 43.78
N ALA A 165 8.86 11.26 42.83
CA ALA A 165 9.07 12.22 41.74
C ALA A 165 7.72 12.47 41.04
N LYS A 166 7.03 13.54 41.42
CA LYS A 166 5.86 14.05 40.68
C LYS A 166 6.37 14.93 39.54
N SER A 167 6.20 14.49 38.30
CA SER A 167 6.00 15.37 37.14
C SER A 167 4.80 14.83 36.36
N GLY A 168 3.81 15.70 36.15
CA GLY A 168 2.51 15.35 35.61
C GLY A 168 2.60 15.00 34.12
N SER A 169 2.38 13.72 33.82
CA SER A 169 1.97 13.24 32.50
C SER A 169 0.46 13.01 32.54
N SER A 170 -0.31 13.79 31.78
CA SER A 170 -1.72 13.50 31.53
C SER A 170 -1.78 12.29 30.59
N ALA A 171 -1.95 11.11 31.17
CA ALA A 171 -2.12 9.85 30.46
C ALA A 171 -3.43 9.87 29.64
N GLY A 172 -3.30 10.09 28.34
CA GLY A 172 -4.30 9.69 27.36
C GLY A 172 -4.23 8.18 27.18
N THR A 173 -5.36 7.51 27.35
CA THR A 173 -5.55 6.05 27.23
C THR A 173 -4.98 5.52 25.93
N ALA A 174 -3.90 4.73 26.03
CA ALA A 174 -3.30 4.00 24.93
C ALA A 174 -4.29 2.97 24.38
N THR A 175 -4.77 3.21 23.16
CA THR A 175 -5.44 2.19 22.35
C THR A 175 -4.41 1.18 21.88
N GLU A 176 -4.68 -0.11 22.10
CA GLU A 176 -3.88 -1.18 21.50
C GLU A 176 -3.81 -0.99 19.97
N PRO A 177 -2.61 -0.80 19.41
CA PRO A 177 -2.44 -0.52 18.00
C PRO A 177 -2.40 -1.83 17.21
N ARG A 178 -3.38 -2.00 16.30
CA ARG A 178 -3.36 -3.00 15.23
C ARG A 178 -2.00 -2.95 14.51
N VAL A 179 -1.30 -4.08 14.43
CA VAL A 179 -0.21 -4.30 13.47
C VAL A 179 -0.85 -4.24 12.07
N PRO A 180 -0.48 -3.29 11.20
CA PRO A 180 -0.98 -3.29 9.83
C PRO A 180 -0.56 -4.59 9.14
N ALA A 181 -1.49 -5.25 8.42
CA ALA A 181 -1.13 -6.31 7.50
C ALA A 181 -0.08 -5.76 6.52
N LEU A 182 1.10 -6.39 6.50
CA LEU A 182 2.33 -5.88 5.88
C LEU A 182 2.26 -5.62 4.38
N LEU A 183 1.43 -6.37 3.67
CA LEU A 183 1.59 -6.55 2.24
C LEU A 183 0.29 -6.16 1.55
N ARG A 184 0.40 -5.26 0.58
CA ARG A 184 -0.67 -5.10 -0.42
C ARG A 184 -0.94 -6.48 -1.05
N PRO A 185 -2.19 -6.79 -1.41
CA PRO A 185 -2.50 -8.04 -2.08
C PRO A 185 -1.57 -8.26 -3.27
N THR A 186 -1.04 -9.47 -3.42
CA THR A 186 -0.19 -9.80 -4.56
C THR A 186 -1.00 -9.66 -5.85
N SER A 187 -0.38 -9.08 -6.88
CA SER A 187 -1.05 -8.82 -8.15
C SER A 187 -0.42 -9.66 -9.25
N SER A 188 -1.26 -10.27 -10.09
CA SER A 188 -0.78 -10.91 -11.31
C SER A 188 -0.80 -9.90 -12.45
N LEU A 189 0.36 -9.65 -13.06
CA LEU A 189 0.53 -8.78 -14.21
C LEU A 189 0.72 -9.63 -15.46
N VAL A 190 -0.27 -9.63 -16.34
CA VAL A 190 -0.21 -10.22 -17.67
C VAL A 190 -0.53 -9.12 -18.67
N PHE A 191 0.36 -8.94 -19.64
CA PHE A 191 0.17 -7.95 -20.69
C PHE A 191 -0.60 -8.54 -21.87
N PRO A 192 -1.35 -7.72 -22.62
CA PRO A 192 -1.76 -8.07 -23.97
C PRO A 192 -0.56 -8.40 -24.86
N ASP A 193 -0.71 -9.36 -25.78
CA ASP A 193 0.37 -9.85 -26.66
C ASP A 193 1.04 -8.74 -27.48
N ASP A 194 0.30 -7.68 -27.81
CA ASP A 194 0.76 -6.56 -28.64
C ASP A 194 1.14 -5.31 -27.83
N ALA A 195 1.29 -5.42 -26.51
CA ALA A 195 1.67 -4.31 -25.62
C ALA A 195 3.13 -3.83 -25.83
N GLY A 196 3.97 -4.62 -26.49
CA GLY A 196 5.35 -4.24 -26.84
C GLY A 196 6.39 -4.50 -25.76
N HIS A 197 5.99 -5.12 -24.64
CA HIS A 197 6.90 -5.72 -23.66
C HIS A 197 7.70 -6.87 -24.29
N VAL A 198 8.77 -7.29 -23.62
CA VAL A 198 9.64 -8.39 -24.06
C VAL A 198 9.43 -9.58 -23.14
N ASP A 199 8.67 -10.57 -23.62
CA ASP A 199 8.58 -11.88 -22.96
C ASP A 199 9.93 -12.61 -23.13
N VAL A 200 10.64 -12.78 -22.02
CA VAL A 200 11.98 -13.37 -22.01
C VAL A 200 11.95 -14.86 -22.42
N ARG A 201 10.87 -15.59 -22.13
CA ARG A 201 10.72 -16.98 -22.56
C ARG A 201 10.52 -17.07 -24.06
N ALA A 202 9.55 -16.31 -24.57
CA ALA A 202 9.16 -16.36 -25.97
C ALA A 202 10.30 -15.89 -26.89
N LYS A 203 11.04 -14.84 -26.50
CA LYS A 203 12.07 -14.24 -27.35
C LYS A 203 13.47 -14.80 -27.15
N TYR A 204 13.86 -15.11 -25.91
CA TYR A 204 15.24 -15.51 -25.57
C TYR A 204 15.37 -16.99 -25.17
N GLY A 205 14.26 -17.72 -25.08
CA GLY A 205 14.27 -19.16 -24.81
C GLY A 205 14.51 -19.54 -23.35
N ALA A 206 14.47 -18.56 -22.43
CA ALA A 206 14.48 -18.86 -20.99
C ALA A 206 13.32 -19.81 -20.65
N LYS A 207 13.56 -20.80 -19.79
CA LYS A 207 12.57 -21.84 -19.48
C LYS A 207 11.79 -21.53 -18.23
N GLY A 208 12.45 -21.02 -17.19
CA GLY A 208 11.83 -20.81 -15.88
C GLY A 208 11.20 -22.09 -15.32
N ASP A 209 11.79 -23.25 -15.62
CA ASP A 209 11.31 -24.60 -15.28
C ASP A 209 11.89 -25.14 -13.96
N GLY A 210 12.77 -24.38 -13.30
CA GLY A 210 13.47 -24.79 -12.09
C GLY A 210 14.54 -25.86 -12.35
N VAL A 211 15.02 -26.02 -13.58
CA VAL A 211 16.07 -27.00 -13.96
C VAL A 211 17.09 -26.36 -14.89
N THR A 212 16.63 -25.74 -15.96
CA THR A 212 17.46 -25.13 -17.00
C THR A 212 18.20 -23.91 -16.48
N ASP A 213 19.47 -23.76 -16.89
CA ASP A 213 20.22 -22.53 -16.62
C ASP A 213 19.78 -21.41 -17.57
N ASP A 214 19.06 -20.42 -17.04
CA ASP A 214 18.55 -19.28 -17.78
C ASP A 214 19.50 -18.07 -17.75
N THR A 215 20.70 -18.18 -17.16
CA THR A 215 21.64 -17.05 -17.03
C THR A 215 21.95 -16.40 -18.37
N ALA A 216 22.27 -17.21 -19.39
CA ALA A 216 22.62 -16.68 -20.71
C ALA A 216 21.42 -16.03 -21.41
N ALA A 217 20.24 -16.64 -21.33
CA ALA A 217 19.02 -16.12 -21.95
C ALA A 217 18.61 -14.77 -21.33
N ILE A 218 18.64 -14.68 -19.99
CA ILE A 218 18.26 -13.45 -19.28
C ILE A 218 19.31 -12.35 -19.48
N ASN A 219 20.61 -12.65 -19.41
CA ASN A 219 21.64 -11.65 -19.69
C ASN A 219 21.57 -11.14 -21.12
N LYS A 220 21.24 -11.99 -22.10
CA LYS A 220 21.02 -11.57 -23.48
C LYS A 220 19.79 -10.64 -23.59
N ALA A 221 18.69 -10.97 -22.91
CA ALA A 221 17.50 -10.14 -22.87
C ALA A 221 17.78 -8.76 -22.25
N ILE A 222 18.52 -8.72 -21.15
CA ILE A 222 19.02 -7.50 -20.53
C ILE A 222 19.85 -6.74 -21.57
N SER A 223 20.88 -7.36 -22.13
CA SER A 223 21.84 -6.68 -23.00
C SER A 223 21.24 -6.00 -24.23
N GLU A 224 20.20 -6.57 -24.83
CA GLU A 224 19.55 -6.05 -26.03
C GLU A 224 18.48 -4.97 -25.75
N HIS A 225 18.18 -4.65 -24.49
CA HIS A 225 17.06 -3.78 -24.09
C HIS A 225 17.43 -2.74 -23.01
N LEU A 226 18.61 -2.11 -23.13
CA LEU A 226 19.09 -1.07 -22.21
C LEU A 226 19.25 0.28 -22.90
N ASP A 227 18.56 1.32 -22.43
CA ASP A 227 18.80 2.76 -22.59
C ASP A 227 17.70 3.59 -21.87
N TYR A 228 17.51 4.86 -22.25
CA TYR A 228 16.40 5.69 -21.74
C TYR A 228 15.01 5.27 -22.22
N HIS A 229 14.97 4.45 -23.25
CA HIS A 229 13.82 3.97 -23.98
C HIS A 229 13.71 2.43 -23.89
N SER A 230 14.30 1.85 -22.84
CA SER A 230 14.31 0.41 -22.64
C SER A 230 12.92 -0.17 -22.69
N ARG A 231 12.83 -1.31 -23.37
CA ARG A 231 11.64 -2.15 -23.28
C ARG A 231 11.63 -2.87 -21.95
N MET A 232 10.43 -3.04 -21.43
CA MET A 232 10.17 -3.81 -20.24
C MET A 232 10.42 -5.29 -20.48
N LEU A 233 11.32 -5.91 -19.72
CA LEU A 233 11.54 -7.35 -19.71
C LEU A 233 10.53 -7.99 -18.77
N TRP A 234 9.69 -8.86 -19.30
CA TRP A 234 8.65 -9.54 -18.54
C TRP A 234 8.97 -11.03 -18.38
N LEU A 235 8.87 -11.53 -17.16
CA LEU A 235 9.08 -12.92 -16.80
C LEU A 235 7.77 -13.53 -16.31
N ALA A 236 7.21 -14.43 -17.11
CA ALA A 236 6.09 -15.28 -16.72
C ALA A 236 6.40 -16.07 -15.43
N ASN A 237 5.36 -16.51 -14.74
CA ASN A 237 5.48 -17.37 -13.55
C ASN A 237 6.34 -18.60 -13.84
N GLY A 238 7.30 -18.88 -12.96
CA GLY A 238 8.21 -20.01 -12.95
C GLY A 238 9.49 -19.71 -12.18
N THR A 239 10.37 -20.69 -12.10
CA THR A 239 11.66 -20.58 -11.41
C THR A 239 12.80 -20.57 -12.42
N TYR A 240 13.43 -19.42 -12.58
CA TYR A 240 14.54 -19.19 -13.50
C TYR A 240 15.85 -19.44 -12.76
N PHE A 241 16.43 -20.61 -12.96
CA PHE A 241 17.73 -20.93 -12.37
C PHE A 241 18.83 -20.19 -13.09
N VAL A 242 19.74 -19.63 -12.31
CA VAL A 242 20.90 -18.90 -12.80
C VAL A 242 22.14 -19.38 -12.05
N SER A 243 23.27 -19.51 -12.74
CA SER A 243 24.56 -19.90 -12.15
C SER A 243 25.54 -18.74 -12.00
N ASP A 244 25.23 -17.60 -12.62
CA ASP A 244 26.08 -16.40 -12.57
C ASP A 244 25.26 -15.09 -12.58
N THR A 245 25.95 -13.97 -12.35
CA THR A 245 25.38 -12.62 -12.26
C THR A 245 24.57 -12.26 -13.50
N LEU A 246 23.38 -11.70 -13.26
CA LEU A 246 22.61 -10.95 -14.24
C LEU A 246 23.02 -9.48 -14.15
N VAL A 247 23.67 -8.97 -15.19
CA VAL A 247 24.35 -7.67 -15.16
C VAL A 247 23.85 -6.76 -16.29
N SER A 248 23.63 -5.50 -15.96
CA SER A 248 23.18 -4.48 -16.93
C SER A 248 24.35 -4.02 -17.80
N LYS A 249 24.63 -4.76 -18.87
CA LYS A 249 25.67 -4.45 -19.87
C LYS A 249 25.10 -4.48 -21.28
N THR A 250 25.46 -3.49 -22.10
CA THR A 250 25.18 -3.48 -23.54
C THR A 250 25.87 -4.63 -24.28
N PRO A 251 25.54 -4.89 -25.56
CA PRO A 251 26.11 -6.02 -26.30
C PRO A 251 27.63 -5.94 -26.48
N ASP A 252 28.21 -4.74 -26.45
CA ASP A 252 29.66 -4.50 -26.44
C ASP A 252 30.30 -4.57 -25.04
N GLY A 253 29.53 -5.00 -24.02
CA GLY A 253 30.00 -5.26 -22.66
C GLY A 253 30.11 -4.04 -21.75
N LYS A 254 29.67 -2.85 -22.20
CA LYS A 254 29.72 -1.64 -21.36
C LYS A 254 28.60 -1.63 -20.32
N PRO A 255 28.90 -1.38 -19.04
CA PRO A 255 27.87 -1.22 -18.02
C PRO A 255 26.98 -0.03 -18.34
N THR A 256 25.66 -0.20 -18.20
CA THR A 256 24.69 0.87 -18.46
C THR A 256 23.46 0.74 -17.57
N PHE A 257 22.64 1.79 -17.60
CA PHE A 257 21.37 1.93 -16.88
C PHE A 257 20.18 1.48 -17.75
N GLY A 258 18.98 1.57 -17.19
CA GLY A 258 17.72 1.36 -17.89
C GLY A 258 17.23 -0.09 -17.87
N VAL A 259 17.74 -0.94 -16.97
CA VAL A 259 17.24 -2.32 -16.87
C VAL A 259 15.86 -2.33 -16.22
N GLN A 260 14.90 -2.99 -16.85
CA GLN A 260 13.52 -3.02 -16.35
C GLN A 260 13.00 -4.46 -16.35
N ILE A 261 12.96 -5.07 -15.17
CA ILE A 261 12.59 -6.48 -15.01
C ILE A 261 11.30 -6.56 -14.19
N LEU A 262 10.26 -7.11 -14.80
CA LEU A 262 8.94 -7.31 -14.18
C LEU A 262 8.60 -8.79 -14.17
N GLY A 263 8.21 -9.30 -13.00
CA GLY A 263 7.58 -10.61 -12.91
C GLY A 263 6.07 -10.56 -13.09
N GLN A 264 5.51 -11.67 -13.53
CA GLN A 264 4.07 -11.88 -13.55
C GLN A 264 3.47 -11.87 -12.14
N SER A 265 4.18 -12.40 -11.14
CA SER A 265 3.78 -12.30 -9.73
C SER A 265 4.95 -12.49 -8.78
N VAL A 266 4.93 -11.79 -7.66
CA VAL A 266 5.98 -11.90 -6.63
C VAL A 266 6.14 -13.33 -6.11
N GLU A 267 5.04 -14.06 -5.93
CA GLU A 267 5.05 -15.42 -5.36
C GLU A 267 5.59 -16.50 -6.30
N LYS A 268 5.37 -16.35 -7.62
CA LYS A 268 5.58 -17.44 -8.59
C LYS A 268 6.59 -17.11 -9.68
N THR A 269 6.98 -15.86 -9.88
CA THR A 269 8.14 -15.50 -10.72
C THR A 269 9.38 -15.41 -9.83
N ILE A 270 10.27 -16.40 -9.92
CA ILE A 270 11.43 -16.53 -9.04
C ILE A 270 12.70 -16.57 -9.88
N ILE A 271 13.59 -15.58 -9.71
CA ILE A 271 14.97 -15.65 -10.19
C ILE A 271 15.79 -16.27 -9.06
N ARG A 272 16.36 -17.46 -9.29
CA ARG A 272 17.05 -18.22 -8.23
C ARG A 272 18.47 -18.61 -8.63
N LEU A 273 19.44 -18.18 -7.84
CA LEU A 273 20.81 -18.68 -7.93
C LEU A 273 20.83 -20.18 -7.59
N LYS A 274 21.53 -20.98 -8.41
CA LYS A 274 21.74 -22.40 -8.13
C LYS A 274 22.48 -22.59 -6.82
N ASP A 275 22.13 -23.65 -6.11
CA ASP A 275 22.79 -23.99 -4.86
C ASP A 275 24.29 -24.27 -5.10
N ALA A 276 25.14 -23.90 -4.14
CA ALA A 276 26.59 -24.09 -4.18
C ALA A 276 27.27 -23.59 -5.48
N SER A 277 26.83 -22.44 -5.99
CA SER A 277 27.38 -21.83 -7.19
C SER A 277 28.85 -21.43 -6.97
N PRO A 278 29.81 -21.90 -7.81
CA PRO A 278 31.25 -21.74 -7.53
C PRO A 278 31.73 -20.29 -7.31
N GLY A 279 31.10 -19.31 -7.97
CA GLY A 279 31.47 -17.90 -7.86
C GLY A 279 30.99 -17.18 -6.60
N TYR A 280 30.28 -17.87 -5.70
CA TYR A 280 29.57 -17.29 -4.56
C TYR A 280 29.97 -17.92 -3.22
N GLN A 281 31.17 -18.49 -3.14
CA GLN A 281 31.64 -19.24 -1.96
C GLN A 281 32.44 -18.38 -0.96
N ASP A 282 32.94 -17.21 -1.38
CA ASP A 282 33.79 -16.35 -0.55
C ASP A 282 33.01 -15.15 0.01
N PRO A 283 32.59 -15.16 1.30
CA PRO A 283 31.91 -14.02 1.91
C PRO A 283 32.79 -12.77 2.07
N ALA A 284 34.12 -12.89 2.00
CA ALA A 284 35.03 -11.74 2.00
C ALA A 284 35.13 -11.06 0.63
N LYS A 285 34.64 -11.73 -0.44
CA LYS A 285 34.56 -11.19 -1.81
C LYS A 285 33.15 -11.39 -2.35
N PRO A 286 32.15 -10.73 -1.74
CA PRO A 286 30.77 -11.02 -2.05
C PRO A 286 30.43 -10.61 -3.49
N LYS A 287 29.56 -11.38 -4.12
CA LYS A 287 29.19 -11.26 -5.53
C LYS A 287 27.69 -11.11 -5.68
N ALA A 288 27.28 -10.16 -6.52
CA ALA A 288 25.87 -9.90 -6.80
C ALA A 288 25.26 -10.91 -7.77
N LEU A 289 24.06 -11.38 -7.44
CA LEU A 289 23.20 -12.12 -8.36
C LEU A 289 22.58 -11.17 -9.39
N LEU A 290 21.92 -10.10 -8.96
CA LEU A 290 21.45 -9.02 -9.84
C LEU A 290 22.35 -7.79 -9.66
N LYS A 291 22.93 -7.27 -10.74
CA LYS A 291 23.75 -6.06 -10.72
C LYS A 291 23.21 -5.00 -11.69
N MET A 292 22.52 -4.02 -11.12
CA MET A 292 21.93 -2.89 -11.86
C MET A 292 22.93 -1.74 -11.91
N CYS A 293 23.42 -1.42 -13.11
CA CYS A 293 24.55 -0.50 -13.30
C CYS A 293 24.10 0.94 -13.58
N SER A 294 25.05 1.86 -13.53
CA SER A 294 24.92 3.24 -14.03
C SER A 294 25.58 3.36 -15.40
N ARG A 295 25.25 4.40 -16.16
CA ARG A 295 25.87 4.69 -17.45
C ARG A 295 27.40 4.65 -17.36
N ASN A 296 28.02 3.76 -18.13
CA ASN A 296 29.48 3.58 -18.22
C ASN A 296 30.16 3.23 -16.88
N GLN A 297 29.41 2.81 -15.85
CA GLN A 297 29.95 2.56 -14.52
C GLN A 297 29.38 1.26 -13.93
N LEU A 298 30.27 0.30 -13.69
CA LEU A 298 29.92 -1.01 -13.14
C LEU A 298 29.61 -0.97 -11.63
N ASP A 299 30.31 -0.12 -10.89
CA ASP A 299 30.30 -0.09 -9.42
C ASP A 299 29.84 1.26 -8.88
N GLY A 300 28.60 1.64 -9.19
CA GLY A 300 27.97 2.88 -8.72
C GLY A 300 28.18 4.06 -9.67
N GLY A 301 27.25 5.01 -9.62
CA GLY A 301 27.16 6.09 -10.59
C GLY A 301 25.91 6.95 -10.41
N ASN A 302 25.97 8.22 -10.82
CA ASN A 302 24.86 9.17 -10.71
C ASN A 302 23.92 9.17 -11.93
N MET A 303 24.05 8.18 -12.81
CA MET A 303 23.24 8.02 -14.02
C MET A 303 22.59 6.64 -14.08
N GLY A 304 22.12 6.13 -12.93
CA GLY A 304 21.38 4.86 -12.81
C GLY A 304 19.90 5.02 -13.18
N HIS A 305 19.57 5.76 -14.22
CA HIS A 305 18.16 6.07 -14.52
C HIS A 305 17.37 4.81 -14.90
N LYS A 306 16.06 4.80 -14.61
CA LYS A 306 15.10 3.76 -15.02
C LYS A 306 15.56 2.32 -14.75
N ASN A 307 16.32 2.10 -13.68
CA ASN A 307 16.59 0.77 -13.16
C ASN A 307 15.39 0.33 -12.30
N PHE A 308 14.69 -0.70 -12.74
CA PHE A 308 13.44 -1.18 -12.13
C PHE A 308 13.44 -2.69 -11.92
N LEU A 309 13.04 -3.12 -10.72
CA LEU A 309 12.80 -4.51 -10.37
C LEU A 309 11.44 -4.65 -9.68
N HIS A 310 10.51 -5.35 -10.32
CA HIS A 310 9.11 -5.31 -9.94
C HIS A 310 8.47 -6.71 -9.91
N ASN A 311 7.61 -6.96 -8.91
CA ASN A 311 6.66 -8.07 -8.86
C ASN A 311 7.29 -9.47 -9.06
N LEU A 312 8.42 -9.75 -8.40
CA LEU A 312 9.13 -11.04 -8.48
C LEU A 312 9.87 -11.38 -7.18
N THR A 313 10.31 -12.63 -7.04
CA THR A 313 11.22 -13.08 -5.99
C THR A 313 12.66 -13.21 -6.51
N VAL A 314 13.62 -12.75 -5.72
CA VAL A 314 15.07 -13.00 -5.89
C VAL A 314 15.54 -13.94 -4.79
N ASP A 315 16.05 -15.10 -5.15
CA ASP A 315 16.46 -16.17 -4.23
C ASP A 315 17.93 -16.53 -4.46
N THR A 316 18.78 -16.39 -3.43
CA THR A 316 20.21 -16.71 -3.57
C THR A 316 20.54 -18.19 -3.37
N GLY A 317 19.53 -19.07 -3.26
CA GLY A 317 19.73 -20.50 -3.11
C GLY A 317 20.38 -20.87 -1.77
N LYS A 318 20.88 -22.10 -1.67
CA LYS A 318 21.61 -22.64 -0.51
C LYS A 318 23.09 -22.82 -0.81
N GLY A 319 23.95 -22.74 0.20
CA GLY A 319 25.40 -22.92 0.05
C GLY A 319 26.06 -21.81 -0.76
N ASN A 320 25.52 -20.58 -0.73
CA ASN A 320 26.06 -19.42 -1.43
C ASN A 320 26.41 -18.30 -0.42
N PRO A 321 27.38 -18.54 0.49
CA PRO A 321 27.68 -17.61 1.58
C PRO A 321 28.24 -16.26 1.12
N GLY A 322 28.81 -16.19 -0.10
CA GLY A 322 29.29 -14.98 -0.74
C GLY A 322 28.23 -14.22 -1.57
N ALA A 323 26.96 -14.60 -1.50
CA ALA A 323 25.93 -13.98 -2.33
C ALA A 323 25.41 -12.63 -1.81
N ILE A 324 25.33 -11.67 -2.72
CA ILE A 324 24.50 -10.48 -2.64
C ILE A 324 23.30 -10.72 -3.56
N ALA A 325 22.06 -10.57 -3.10
CA ALA A 325 20.93 -10.80 -3.99
C ALA A 325 20.80 -9.70 -5.05
N ILE A 326 20.89 -8.43 -4.62
CA ILE A 326 20.74 -7.27 -5.49
C ILE A 326 21.80 -6.22 -5.16
N ASP A 327 22.67 -5.90 -6.12
CA ASP A 327 23.50 -4.69 -6.14
C ASP A 327 22.74 -3.63 -6.94
N TYR A 328 22.23 -2.63 -6.21
CA TYR A 328 21.22 -1.70 -6.70
C TYR A 328 21.72 -0.25 -6.70
N THR A 329 21.68 0.36 -7.88
CA THR A 329 21.88 1.80 -8.08
C THR A 329 20.75 2.32 -8.96
N ALA A 330 20.14 3.42 -8.55
CA ALA A 330 19.19 4.15 -9.36
C ALA A 330 19.34 5.67 -9.18
N SER A 331 18.92 6.47 -10.17
CA SER A 331 18.96 7.94 -10.11
C SER A 331 17.77 8.57 -10.84
N ASN A 332 17.23 9.67 -10.31
CA ASN A 332 16.08 10.44 -10.79
C ASN A 332 14.75 9.68 -10.76
N THR A 333 14.69 8.52 -11.43
CA THR A 333 13.54 7.62 -11.46
C THR A 333 14.05 6.19 -11.49
N GLY A 334 13.64 5.37 -10.52
CA GLY A 334 13.97 3.94 -10.44
C GLY A 334 13.43 3.34 -9.15
N ALA A 335 12.99 2.09 -9.20
CA ALA A 335 12.37 1.45 -8.05
C ALA A 335 12.60 -0.05 -7.94
N ILE A 336 12.62 -0.53 -6.69
CA ILE A 336 12.34 -1.92 -6.34
C ILE A 336 10.95 -1.94 -5.72
N ARG A 337 10.00 -2.65 -6.35
CA ARG A 337 8.58 -2.62 -5.97
C ARG A 337 7.97 -4.02 -5.96
N ASP A 338 7.30 -4.39 -4.87
CA ASP A 338 6.63 -5.70 -4.77
C ASP A 338 7.62 -6.85 -5.00
N VAL A 339 8.75 -6.85 -4.28
CA VAL A 339 9.84 -7.83 -4.44
C VAL A 339 10.12 -8.57 -3.15
N TRP A 340 10.25 -9.90 -3.23
CA TRP A 340 10.75 -10.71 -2.13
C TRP A 340 12.20 -11.10 -2.38
N VAL A 341 13.03 -10.98 -1.36
CA VAL A 341 14.46 -11.31 -1.41
C VAL A 341 14.73 -12.32 -0.32
N ARG A 342 15.34 -13.46 -0.66
CA ARG A 342 15.66 -14.48 0.34
C ARG A 342 16.97 -15.18 0.07
N SER A 343 17.64 -15.56 1.15
CA SER A 343 18.75 -16.51 1.13
C SER A 343 18.22 -17.86 1.59
N GLY A 344 18.33 -18.89 0.75
CA GLY A 344 17.66 -20.18 0.94
C GLY A 344 18.07 -20.94 2.21
N ASP A 345 19.25 -20.65 2.77
CA ASP A 345 19.75 -21.12 4.06
C ASP A 345 20.13 -19.98 5.02
N GLY A 346 19.86 -18.73 4.62
CA GLY A 346 20.18 -17.53 5.37
C GLY A 346 21.65 -17.10 5.31
N THR A 347 22.52 -17.79 4.56
CA THR A 347 23.98 -17.59 4.65
C THR A 347 24.58 -16.50 3.79
N GLY A 348 23.83 -15.91 2.86
CA GLY A 348 24.32 -14.84 1.99
C GLY A 348 24.77 -13.59 2.74
N VAL A 349 25.53 -12.72 2.10
CA VAL A 349 26.07 -11.50 2.73
C VAL A 349 25.03 -10.39 2.80
N MET A 350 24.34 -10.10 1.68
CA MET A 350 23.44 -8.94 1.58
C MET A 350 22.18 -9.24 0.78
N GLY A 351 21.03 -8.80 1.28
CA GLY A 351 19.79 -8.74 0.49
C GLY A 351 19.90 -7.66 -0.59
N ILE A 352 20.00 -6.40 -0.19
CA ILE A 352 20.17 -5.25 -1.09
C ILE A 352 21.45 -4.49 -0.71
N ASP A 353 22.39 -4.41 -1.64
CA ASP A 353 23.61 -3.62 -1.56
C ASP A 353 23.46 -2.31 -2.35
N MET A 354 23.51 -1.20 -1.62
CA MET A 354 23.54 0.18 -2.12
C MET A 354 24.78 0.90 -1.56
N THR A 355 25.88 0.17 -1.34
CA THR A 355 27.11 0.73 -0.77
C THR A 355 28.04 1.34 -1.82
N LYS A 356 27.74 1.14 -3.11
CA LYS A 356 28.44 1.78 -4.23
C LYS A 356 28.10 3.27 -4.31
N PRO A 357 28.99 4.12 -4.88
CA PRO A 357 28.75 5.56 -4.99
C PRO A 357 27.41 5.93 -5.61
N TRP A 358 26.78 6.91 -4.96
CA TRP A 358 25.61 7.67 -5.43
C TRP A 358 24.31 6.86 -5.64
N PRO A 359 23.86 6.11 -4.63
CA PRO A 359 22.58 5.41 -4.71
C PRO A 359 21.43 6.40 -4.49
N GLY A 360 20.67 6.70 -5.54
CA GLY A 360 19.44 7.51 -5.47
C GLY A 360 19.42 8.75 -6.39
N PRO A 361 18.33 9.54 -6.35
CA PRO A 361 17.10 9.25 -5.61
C PRO A 361 16.37 8.07 -6.24
N CYS A 362 15.74 7.24 -5.39
CA CYS A 362 14.93 6.10 -5.83
C CYS A 362 13.93 5.68 -4.75
N LEU A 363 13.04 4.75 -5.09
CA LEU A 363 12.03 4.20 -4.19
C LEU A 363 12.22 2.69 -4.02
N ILE A 364 12.27 2.21 -2.78
CA ILE A 364 12.21 0.79 -2.46
C ILE A 364 10.94 0.58 -1.64
N THR A 365 9.98 -0.17 -2.16
CA THR A 365 8.67 -0.30 -1.51
C THR A 365 8.01 -1.66 -1.65
N ASN A 366 7.31 -2.08 -0.59
CA ASN A 366 6.70 -3.40 -0.48
C ASN A 366 7.73 -4.51 -0.74
N VAL A 367 8.82 -4.48 0.05
CA VAL A 367 9.95 -5.42 -0.08
C VAL A 367 10.11 -6.23 1.20
N GLN A 368 10.23 -7.55 1.05
CA GLN A 368 10.57 -8.46 2.14
C GLN A 368 11.95 -9.05 1.92
N ILE A 369 12.79 -9.04 2.95
CA ILE A 369 14.14 -9.62 2.93
C ILE A 369 14.29 -10.61 4.09
N THR A 370 14.52 -11.88 3.76
CA THR A 370 14.69 -12.95 4.75
C THR A 370 16.07 -13.61 4.65
N GLY A 371 16.75 -13.73 5.79
CA GLY A 371 18.12 -14.25 5.88
C GLY A 371 19.16 -13.16 5.68
N PHE A 372 20.36 -13.57 5.25
CA PHE A 372 21.55 -12.75 5.02
C PHE A 372 22.25 -12.26 6.30
N ASP A 373 23.51 -11.84 6.19
CA ASP A 373 24.17 -11.06 7.26
C ASP A 373 23.51 -9.70 7.40
N TYR A 374 23.28 -9.04 6.27
CA TYR A 374 22.64 -7.73 6.20
C TYR A 374 21.40 -7.76 5.30
N GLY A 375 20.31 -7.15 5.77
CA GLY A 375 19.10 -6.99 4.96
C GLY A 375 19.33 -5.96 3.87
N ILE A 376 19.63 -4.73 4.28
CA ILE A 376 19.93 -3.59 3.39
C ILE A 376 21.20 -2.91 3.89
N ARG A 377 22.13 -2.62 2.97
CA ARG A 377 23.26 -1.72 3.25
C ARG A 377 23.28 -0.57 2.27
N MET A 378 23.44 0.65 2.78
CA MET A 378 23.50 1.87 1.99
C MET A 378 24.65 2.77 2.44
N ARG A 379 25.33 3.41 1.48
CA ARG A 379 26.41 4.37 1.75
C ARG A 379 26.28 5.64 0.89
N HIS A 380 27.19 6.57 1.13
CA HIS A 380 27.40 7.84 0.42
C HIS A 380 26.41 8.94 0.81
N PRO A 381 26.84 10.20 0.94
CA PRO A 381 25.96 11.27 1.45
C PRO A 381 24.97 11.81 0.42
N GLU A 382 25.11 11.47 -0.86
CA GLU A 382 24.30 12.04 -1.95
C GLU A 382 22.97 11.32 -2.20
N TYR A 383 22.05 12.09 -2.79
CA TYR A 383 20.80 11.74 -3.45
C TYR A 383 19.62 11.19 -2.64
N SER A 384 19.80 10.79 -1.39
CA SER A 384 18.74 10.26 -0.51
C SER A 384 18.01 9.03 -1.07
N VAL A 385 17.52 8.15 -0.19
CA VAL A 385 16.77 6.96 -0.62
C VAL A 385 15.51 6.82 0.22
N THR A 386 14.40 6.53 -0.47
CA THR A 386 13.08 6.38 0.13
C THR A 386 12.70 4.92 0.25
N PHE A 387 12.29 4.52 1.46
CA PHE A 387 11.88 3.17 1.80
C PHE A 387 10.48 3.20 2.42
N GLU A 388 9.56 2.38 1.91
CA GLU A 388 8.22 2.27 2.51
C GLU A 388 7.67 0.85 2.44
N HIS A 389 7.11 0.35 3.54
CA HIS A 389 6.61 -1.03 3.66
C HIS A 389 7.74 -2.06 3.46
N ILE A 390 8.73 -2.02 4.35
CA ILE A 390 9.88 -2.92 4.32
C ILE A 390 9.77 -3.93 5.44
N ARG A 391 9.99 -5.21 5.13
CA ARG A 391 10.13 -6.28 6.12
C ARG A 391 11.52 -6.88 6.07
N LEU A 392 12.21 -6.87 7.21
CA LEU A 392 13.55 -7.43 7.36
C LEU A 392 13.50 -8.50 8.45
N GLU A 393 13.88 -9.73 8.12
CA GLU A 393 13.82 -10.84 9.07
C GLU A 393 15.03 -11.76 8.97
N ARG A 394 15.45 -12.26 10.14
CA ARG A 394 16.50 -13.28 10.26
C ARG A 394 17.84 -12.85 9.66
N GLN A 395 18.18 -11.57 9.79
CA GLN A 395 19.53 -11.09 9.53
C GLN A 395 20.49 -11.56 10.63
N ARG A 396 21.74 -11.85 10.27
CA ARG A 396 22.76 -12.35 11.21
C ARG A 396 23.70 -11.28 11.75
N VAL A 397 23.72 -10.07 11.16
CA VAL A 397 24.56 -8.95 11.60
C VAL A 397 23.74 -7.67 11.83
N CYS A 398 22.94 -7.22 10.85
CA CYS A 398 22.07 -6.05 11.02
C CYS A 398 20.93 -6.06 10.01
N GLY A 399 19.74 -5.59 10.41
CA GLY A 399 18.63 -5.38 9.48
C GLY A 399 19.00 -4.38 8.37
N PHE A 400 19.30 -3.15 8.76
CA PHE A 400 19.56 -2.03 7.85
C PHE A 400 20.81 -1.25 8.29
N THR A 401 21.81 -1.05 7.42
CA THR A 401 22.89 -0.07 7.67
C THR A 401 22.79 1.17 6.78
N ASN A 402 22.73 2.37 7.37
CA ASN A 402 22.81 3.67 6.69
C ASN A 402 24.13 4.38 6.98
N GLU A 403 25.08 4.34 6.05
CA GLU A 403 26.38 4.97 6.20
C GLU A 403 26.45 6.32 5.48
N ARG A 404 26.28 7.41 6.23
CA ARG A 404 26.32 8.82 5.78
C ARG A 404 25.18 9.30 4.86
N ASN A 405 24.39 8.41 4.26
CA ASN A 405 23.27 8.77 3.37
C ASN A 405 22.07 9.33 4.16
N ILE A 406 21.02 9.71 3.44
CA ILE A 406 19.74 10.22 3.93
C ILE A 406 18.69 9.12 3.70
N ALA A 407 18.46 8.31 4.74
CA ALA A 407 17.48 7.24 4.71
C ALA A 407 16.11 7.77 5.14
N CYS A 408 15.15 7.77 4.22
CA CYS A 408 13.77 8.20 4.46
C CYS A 408 12.88 6.95 4.54
N VAL A 409 12.57 6.49 5.75
CA VAL A 409 11.98 5.18 6.00
C VAL A 409 10.62 5.30 6.68
N ARG A 410 9.59 4.63 6.14
CA ARG A 410 8.27 4.50 6.78
C ARG A 410 7.78 3.06 6.77
N ASN A 411 7.12 2.64 7.85
CA ASN A 411 6.59 1.28 7.98
C ASN A 411 7.69 0.22 7.75
N LEU A 412 8.80 0.36 8.47
CA LEU A 412 9.81 -0.68 8.60
C LEU A 412 9.37 -1.67 9.69
N GLN A 413 9.37 -2.95 9.32
CA GLN A 413 9.17 -4.05 10.24
C GLN A 413 10.43 -4.90 10.26
N SER A 414 11.19 -4.78 11.35
CA SER A 414 12.37 -5.61 11.58
C SER A 414 12.03 -6.68 12.60
N VAL A 415 12.33 -7.95 12.32
CA VAL A 415 12.20 -9.07 13.27
C VAL A 415 13.54 -9.79 13.33
N ASN A 416 14.37 -9.39 14.29
CA ASN A 416 15.78 -9.76 14.33
C ASN A 416 16.29 -9.96 15.76
N ALA A 417 17.30 -10.83 15.92
CA ALA A 417 18.07 -10.96 17.17
C ALA A 417 19.29 -10.02 17.22
N VAL A 418 19.54 -9.32 16.12
CA VAL A 418 20.65 -8.39 15.88
C VAL A 418 20.12 -6.96 15.80
N PRO A 419 20.94 -5.87 15.79
CA PRO A 419 20.40 -4.53 15.64
C PRO A 419 19.46 -4.41 14.44
N ALA A 420 18.31 -3.75 14.65
CA ALA A 420 17.37 -3.50 13.58
C ALA A 420 17.94 -2.52 12.56
N MET A 421 18.65 -1.48 13.03
CA MET A 421 19.29 -0.51 12.17
C MET A 421 20.57 0.07 12.77
N GLU A 422 21.56 0.35 11.93
CA GLU A 422 22.71 1.19 12.25
C GLU A 422 22.73 2.41 11.33
N THR A 423 23.05 3.59 11.86
CA THR A 423 23.08 4.82 11.07
C THR A 423 24.24 5.75 11.44
N SER A 424 24.80 6.44 10.46
CA SER A 424 25.74 7.57 10.65
C SER A 424 25.39 8.81 9.82
N GLY A 425 24.28 8.78 9.07
CA GLY A 425 23.80 9.85 8.21
C GLY A 425 22.56 10.58 8.73
N ILE A 426 21.65 10.95 7.83
CA ILE A 426 20.29 11.36 8.22
C ILE A 426 19.40 10.11 8.20
N LEU A 427 18.67 9.88 9.29
CA LEU A 427 17.63 8.89 9.38
C LEU A 427 16.31 9.57 9.72
N VAL A 428 15.32 9.43 8.85
CA VAL A 428 13.90 9.69 9.12
C VAL A 428 13.22 8.33 9.22
N LEU A 429 12.69 7.97 10.38
CA LEU A 429 12.02 6.69 10.61
C LEU A 429 10.61 6.90 11.16
N LEU A 430 9.60 6.50 10.37
CA LEU A 430 8.19 6.74 10.66
C LEU A 430 7.42 5.42 10.79
N ASP A 431 6.42 5.38 11.67
CA ASP A 431 5.39 4.34 11.74
C ASP A 431 5.95 2.90 11.73
N SER A 432 7.02 2.66 12.50
CA SER A 432 7.86 1.45 12.37
C SER A 432 7.89 0.60 13.64
N VAL A 433 8.06 -0.72 13.46
CA VAL A 433 8.15 -1.70 14.56
C VAL A 433 9.43 -2.51 14.41
N LEU A 434 10.31 -2.39 15.41
CA LEU A 434 11.62 -3.03 15.44
C LEU A 434 11.63 -4.10 16.53
N GLN A 435 11.26 -5.32 16.17
CA GLN A 435 11.17 -6.43 17.10
C GLN A 435 12.54 -7.13 17.31
N GLY A 436 13.00 -7.07 18.56
CA GLY A 436 14.23 -7.69 19.04
C GLY A 436 14.00 -9.02 19.76
N ALA A 437 15.09 -9.69 20.15
CA ALA A 437 15.09 -10.94 20.89
C ALA A 437 15.60 -10.80 22.34
N GLY A 438 15.31 -9.68 23.00
CA GLY A 438 15.74 -9.38 24.38
C GLY A 438 17.10 -8.69 24.47
N ASP A 439 17.49 -7.94 23.44
CA ASP A 439 18.75 -7.20 23.40
C ASP A 439 18.65 -5.93 24.28
N PRO A 440 19.51 -5.74 25.31
CA PRO A 440 19.45 -4.56 26.15
C PRO A 440 19.86 -3.26 25.44
N GLN A 441 20.47 -3.34 24.26
CA GLN A 441 20.87 -2.17 23.48
C GLN A 441 19.68 -1.57 22.70
N PRO A 442 19.79 -0.31 22.24
CA PRO A 442 18.79 0.27 21.35
C PRO A 442 18.69 -0.47 20.00
N ALA A 443 17.47 -0.50 19.44
CA ALA A 443 17.18 -1.10 18.14
C ALA A 443 17.89 -0.37 16.98
N VAL A 444 17.93 0.96 17.06
CA VAL A 444 18.67 1.84 16.16
C VAL A 444 19.95 2.28 16.86
N ARG A 445 21.11 1.98 16.27
CA ARG A 445 22.43 2.31 16.82
C ARG A 445 23.18 3.31 15.93
N GLY A 446 24.18 3.96 16.49
CA GLY A 446 25.01 4.95 15.79
C GLY A 446 24.58 6.40 16.05
N GLY A 447 24.66 7.25 15.02
CA GLY A 447 24.47 8.70 15.13
C GLY A 447 24.17 9.41 13.80
N GLY A 448 24.53 10.69 13.75
CA GLY A 448 24.10 11.62 12.69
C GLY A 448 22.87 12.44 13.11
N PHE A 449 21.95 12.70 12.19
CA PHE A 449 20.65 13.29 12.52
C PHE A 449 19.57 12.21 12.46
N VAL A 450 18.89 11.95 13.58
CA VAL A 450 17.86 10.93 13.69
C VAL A 450 16.55 11.63 14.04
N TYR A 451 15.55 11.42 13.20
CA TYR A 451 14.16 11.83 13.41
C TYR A 451 13.28 10.58 13.45
N LEU A 452 12.52 10.43 14.53
CA LEU A 452 11.63 9.29 14.77
C LEU A 452 10.20 9.80 14.93
N ARG A 453 9.23 9.09 14.37
CA ARG A 453 7.81 9.34 14.62
C ARG A 453 7.03 8.03 14.64
N ASN A 454 6.27 7.78 15.70
CA ASN A 454 5.49 6.55 15.91
C ASN A 454 6.33 5.26 15.76
N VAL A 455 7.46 5.18 16.45
CA VAL A 455 8.37 4.03 16.38
C VAL A 455 8.34 3.23 17.67
N ARG A 456 8.26 1.91 17.56
CA ARG A 456 8.36 0.98 18.70
C ARG A 456 9.47 -0.03 18.49
N ALA A 457 10.09 -0.45 19.58
CA ALA A 457 11.19 -1.40 19.59
C ALA A 457 10.99 -2.52 20.64
N PRO A 458 9.93 -3.33 20.55
CA PRO A 458 9.71 -4.40 21.52
C PRO A 458 10.86 -5.41 21.48
N GLY A 459 11.36 -5.83 22.64
CA GLY A 459 12.49 -6.76 22.72
C GLY A 459 13.87 -6.12 22.52
N TYR A 460 13.94 -4.80 22.39
CA TYR A 460 15.17 -4.01 22.58
C TYR A 460 15.06 -3.14 23.84
N GLY A 461 16.19 -2.65 24.36
CA GLY A 461 16.21 -1.76 25.53
C GLY A 461 15.60 -0.38 25.25
N ALA A 462 15.68 0.10 24.02
CA ALA A 462 15.11 1.37 23.55
C ALA A 462 14.97 1.38 22.02
N VAL A 463 14.26 2.37 21.46
CA VAL A 463 14.28 2.62 20.02
C VAL A 463 15.64 3.19 19.59
N PHE A 464 16.12 4.22 20.29
CA PHE A 464 17.40 4.90 20.05
C PHE A 464 18.00 5.35 21.38
N ASN A 465 19.28 5.70 21.40
CA ASN A 465 19.93 6.17 22.63
C ASN A 465 19.23 7.43 23.19
N GLY A 466 18.96 7.43 24.50
CA GLY A 466 18.21 8.50 25.17
C GLY A 466 16.68 8.46 24.97
N CYS A 467 16.15 7.45 24.28
CA CYS A 467 14.72 7.22 24.11
C CYS A 467 14.24 6.01 24.95
N GLY A 468 12.92 5.84 25.07
CA GLY A 468 12.30 4.62 25.55
C GLY A 468 12.09 3.56 24.45
N PRO A 469 11.43 2.43 24.77
CA PRO A 469 11.07 1.39 23.79
C PRO A 469 9.92 1.81 22.85
N GLU A 470 9.26 2.94 23.13
CA GLU A 470 8.27 3.57 22.27
C GLU A 470 8.55 5.06 22.15
N VAL A 471 8.45 5.60 20.94
CA VAL A 471 8.71 7.00 20.62
C VAL A 471 7.55 7.55 19.80
N GLY A 472 6.85 8.55 20.34
CA GLY A 472 5.83 9.32 19.63
C GLY A 472 6.45 10.22 18.57
N GLU A 473 7.35 11.11 18.99
CA GLU A 473 8.20 11.92 18.11
C GLU A 473 9.53 12.23 18.80
N PHE A 474 10.63 12.23 18.05
CA PHE A 474 11.96 12.57 18.55
C PHE A 474 12.83 13.14 17.43
N ALA A 475 13.63 14.15 17.76
CA ALA A 475 14.71 14.66 16.91
C ALA A 475 16.02 14.69 17.72
N SER A 476 17.09 14.14 17.18
CA SER A 476 18.38 14.05 17.90
C SER A 476 19.16 15.36 18.00
N LYS A 477 18.68 16.42 17.33
CA LYS A 477 19.25 17.77 17.37
C LYS A 477 18.15 18.80 17.62
N PRO A 478 18.51 19.99 18.15
CA PRO A 478 17.54 21.06 18.39
C PRO A 478 16.77 21.43 17.11
N ILE A 479 15.45 21.59 17.26
CA ILE A 479 14.56 22.05 16.20
C ILE A 479 14.76 23.54 15.99
N LYS A 480 14.75 23.98 14.73
CA LYS A 480 14.94 25.38 14.34
C LYS A 480 13.63 26.03 13.90
N SER A 481 13.45 27.30 14.22
CA SER A 481 12.31 28.11 13.79
C SER A 481 12.70 29.60 13.76
N LEU A 482 12.03 30.41 12.93
CA LEU A 482 12.25 31.86 12.85
C LEU A 482 11.32 32.66 13.79
N PHE A 483 10.19 32.06 14.13
CA PHE A 483 9.17 32.61 15.01
C PHE A 483 8.76 31.55 16.02
N PRO A 484 8.17 31.94 17.17
CA PRO A 484 7.64 30.98 18.14
C PRO A 484 6.76 29.94 17.45
N SER A 485 7.15 28.68 17.56
CA SER A 485 6.52 27.55 16.87
C SER A 485 6.55 26.33 17.78
N PRO A 486 5.62 25.37 17.62
CA PRO A 486 5.70 24.07 18.27
C PRO A 486 7.06 23.41 18.04
N ASN A 487 7.60 22.76 19.07
CA ASN A 487 8.85 22.00 19.01
C ASN A 487 8.59 20.57 18.47
N ALA A 488 7.90 20.47 17.34
CA ALA A 488 7.45 19.23 16.72
C ALA A 488 7.18 19.47 15.22
N ALA A 489 7.24 18.43 14.38
CA ALA A 489 6.86 18.53 12.97
C ALA A 489 5.33 18.64 12.80
N LEU A 490 4.88 19.13 11.64
CA LEU A 490 3.46 19.34 11.35
C LEU A 490 2.61 18.10 11.61
N ASN A 491 3.19 16.92 11.44
CA ASN A 491 2.52 15.65 11.63
C ASN A 491 1.26 15.58 10.74
N LEU A 492 1.45 15.93 9.46
CA LEU A 492 0.36 15.84 8.50
C LEU A 492 -0.11 14.38 8.39
N PRO A 493 -1.43 14.12 8.26
CA PRO A 493 -1.93 12.77 8.07
C PRO A 493 -1.27 12.14 6.85
N ILE A 494 -0.75 10.93 7.00
CA ILE A 494 -0.11 10.20 5.91
C ILE A 494 -1.10 9.15 5.39
N GLU A 495 -1.39 9.18 4.09
CA GLU A 495 -2.25 8.20 3.44
C GLU A 495 -1.42 7.23 2.58
N ASP A 496 -1.73 5.94 2.67
CA ASP A 496 -1.17 4.94 1.77
C ASP A 496 -1.78 5.10 0.38
N THR A 497 -0.94 4.96 -0.65
CA THR A 497 -1.40 4.95 -2.05
C THR A 497 -2.42 3.82 -2.24
N PRO A 498 -3.61 4.11 -2.81
CA PRO A 498 -4.64 3.11 -2.99
C PRO A 498 -4.15 1.98 -3.90
N PHE A 499 -4.41 0.74 -3.49
CA PHE A 499 -4.17 -0.43 -4.32
C PHE A 499 -5.26 -0.54 -5.39
N VAL A 500 -4.83 -0.58 -6.65
CA VAL A 500 -5.69 -0.85 -7.81
C VAL A 500 -5.18 -2.13 -8.46
N PRO A 501 -5.93 -3.24 -8.43
CA PRO A 501 -5.52 -4.47 -9.12
C PRO A 501 -5.31 -4.24 -10.62
N TYR A 502 -4.44 -5.05 -11.24
CA TYR A 502 -4.40 -5.12 -12.70
C TYR A 502 -5.65 -5.82 -13.23
N ASP A 503 -6.22 -5.29 -14.30
CA ASP A 503 -7.29 -5.96 -15.02
C ASP A 503 -6.72 -7.17 -15.76
N PRO A 504 -7.54 -8.20 -16.03
CA PRO A 504 -7.13 -9.26 -16.93
C PRO A 504 -6.92 -8.67 -18.34
N PRO A 505 -5.98 -9.20 -19.13
CA PRO A 505 -5.48 -8.57 -20.37
C PRO A 505 -6.57 -8.33 -21.41
N GLU A 506 -7.65 -9.12 -21.44
CA GLU A 506 -8.80 -8.95 -22.34
C GLU A 506 -9.60 -7.65 -22.09
N LEU A 507 -9.45 -7.02 -20.92
CA LEU A 507 -10.07 -5.73 -20.60
C LEU A 507 -9.16 -4.54 -20.90
N TRP A 508 -7.92 -4.77 -21.31
CA TRP A 508 -6.97 -3.71 -21.62
C TRP A 508 -7.23 -3.20 -23.03
N VAL A 509 -7.49 -1.90 -23.16
CA VAL A 509 -7.74 -1.27 -24.46
C VAL A 509 -6.47 -0.56 -24.93
N LYS A 510 -6.01 -0.93 -26.13
CA LYS A 510 -4.87 -0.25 -26.79
C LYS A 510 -5.25 1.15 -27.22
N ALA A 511 -4.35 2.11 -27.00
CA ALA A 511 -4.49 3.46 -27.52
C ALA A 511 -3.24 3.93 -28.28
N THR A 512 -3.32 3.97 -29.62
CA THR A 512 -2.32 4.56 -30.51
C THR A 512 -2.97 5.70 -31.31
N GLY A 513 -3.04 6.90 -30.73
CA GLY A 513 -3.51 8.12 -31.41
C GLY A 513 -4.95 8.56 -31.11
N ASN A 514 -5.89 7.65 -30.77
CA ASN A 514 -7.26 8.02 -30.35
C ASN A 514 -7.56 7.58 -28.91
N LEU A 515 -6.74 8.09 -27.98
CA LEU A 515 -6.84 7.77 -26.55
C LEU A 515 -8.21 8.17 -25.97
N GLN A 516 -8.77 9.31 -26.39
CA GLN A 516 -10.08 9.77 -25.93
C GLN A 516 -11.21 8.78 -26.29
N SER A 517 -11.20 8.20 -27.49
CA SER A 517 -12.24 7.24 -27.87
C SER A 517 -12.23 5.97 -27.01
N ALA A 518 -11.07 5.49 -26.57
CA ALA A 518 -11.00 4.33 -25.69
C ALA A 518 -11.64 4.62 -24.33
N ILE A 519 -11.37 5.82 -23.79
CA ILE A 519 -11.97 6.31 -22.55
C ILE A 519 -13.50 6.41 -22.71
N ASP A 520 -13.97 7.05 -23.78
CA ASP A 520 -15.40 7.30 -23.99
C ASP A 520 -16.21 6.03 -24.25
N LYS A 521 -15.56 4.95 -24.71
CA LYS A 521 -16.16 3.61 -24.87
C LYS A 521 -16.22 2.81 -23.57
N GLY A 522 -15.78 3.37 -22.45
CA GLY A 522 -15.91 2.75 -21.13
C GLY A 522 -14.77 1.81 -20.73
N ALA A 523 -13.58 1.97 -21.32
CA ALA A 523 -12.41 1.20 -20.91
C ALA A 523 -12.12 1.38 -19.40
N THR A 524 -11.73 0.31 -18.72
CA THR A 524 -11.28 0.36 -17.31
C THR A 524 -9.75 0.47 -17.22
N THR A 525 -9.05 -0.23 -18.11
CA THR A 525 -7.59 -0.15 -18.28
C THR A 525 -7.26 0.20 -19.72
N ILE A 526 -6.40 1.20 -19.88
CA ILE A 526 -5.86 1.59 -21.17
C ILE A 526 -4.36 1.36 -21.15
N TYR A 527 -3.82 0.83 -22.25
CA TYR A 527 -2.38 0.80 -22.45
C TYR A 527 -1.95 1.56 -23.68
N ILE A 528 -0.83 2.26 -23.53
CA ILE A 528 -0.16 2.98 -24.60
C ILE A 528 1.12 2.19 -24.87
N PRO A 529 1.30 1.57 -26.04
CA PRO A 529 2.52 0.84 -26.35
C PRO A 529 3.73 1.79 -26.35
N PHE A 530 4.92 1.26 -26.05
CA PHE A 530 6.17 1.99 -26.17
C PHE A 530 6.25 2.79 -27.50
N GLY A 531 6.54 4.09 -27.43
CA GLY A 531 6.59 4.97 -28.60
C GLY A 531 6.45 6.45 -28.24
N GLU A 532 6.39 7.29 -29.27
CA GLU A 532 6.22 8.75 -29.19
C GLU A 532 4.82 9.14 -29.64
N TYR A 533 4.06 9.80 -28.77
CA TYR A 533 2.68 10.21 -29.03
C TYR A 533 2.51 11.69 -28.73
N ARG A 534 1.91 12.41 -29.68
CA ARG A 534 1.61 13.85 -29.53
C ARG A 534 0.13 14.10 -29.66
N PHE A 535 -0.42 14.88 -28.74
CA PHE A 535 -1.83 15.23 -28.70
C PHE A 535 -2.03 16.75 -28.77
N ASP A 536 -2.94 17.18 -29.64
CA ASP A 536 -3.27 18.59 -29.90
C ASP A 536 -4.35 19.15 -28.97
N ARG A 537 -4.78 18.35 -27.98
CA ARG A 537 -5.83 18.66 -27.02
C ARG A 537 -5.65 17.86 -25.74
N THR A 538 -6.23 18.35 -24.65
CA THR A 538 -6.29 17.62 -23.38
C THR A 538 -7.08 16.32 -23.53
N ILE A 539 -6.48 15.22 -23.07
CA ILE A 539 -7.15 13.92 -22.90
C ILE A 539 -7.88 13.92 -21.57
N VAL A 540 -9.20 13.81 -21.61
CA VAL A 540 -10.03 13.82 -20.40
C VAL A 540 -10.31 12.39 -19.97
N ILE A 541 -9.66 11.98 -18.88
CA ILE A 541 -9.82 10.69 -18.23
C ILE A 541 -11.14 10.73 -17.44
N ARG A 542 -12.17 10.07 -17.97
CA ARG A 542 -13.54 10.07 -17.45
C ARG A 542 -14.11 8.65 -17.34
N GLY A 543 -15.29 8.51 -16.76
CA GLY A 543 -15.98 7.24 -16.64
C GLY A 543 -15.24 6.23 -15.75
N ALA A 544 -15.17 4.98 -16.20
CA ALA A 544 -14.68 3.84 -15.41
C ALA A 544 -13.16 3.62 -15.46
N VAL A 545 -12.40 4.49 -16.14
CA VAL A 545 -10.95 4.36 -16.24
C VAL A 545 -10.31 4.41 -14.86
N ARG A 546 -9.63 3.34 -14.51
CA ARG A 546 -8.88 3.18 -13.26
C ARG A 546 -7.37 2.99 -13.48
N ARG A 547 -6.93 2.74 -14.72
CA ARG A 547 -5.52 2.60 -15.06
C ARG A 547 -5.19 3.06 -16.48
N ILE A 548 -4.11 3.82 -16.62
CA ILE A 548 -3.41 4.12 -17.86
C ILE A 548 -1.97 3.62 -17.70
N HIS A 549 -1.63 2.53 -18.39
CA HIS A 549 -0.32 1.91 -18.35
C HIS A 549 0.43 2.18 -19.65
N ALA A 550 1.48 3.00 -19.62
CA ALA A 550 2.09 3.52 -20.83
C ALA A 550 3.34 2.79 -21.33
N LEU A 551 3.81 1.73 -20.66
CA LEU A 551 4.88 0.85 -21.19
C LEU A 551 6.14 1.64 -21.66
N ASN A 552 6.51 2.70 -20.94
CA ASN A 552 7.55 3.69 -21.28
C ASN A 552 7.28 4.53 -22.54
N ALA A 553 6.02 4.77 -22.87
CA ALA A 553 5.65 5.71 -23.92
C ALA A 553 5.91 7.15 -23.49
N ASN A 554 6.30 7.94 -24.48
CA ASN A 554 6.45 9.37 -24.39
C ASN A 554 5.15 10.01 -24.90
N VAL A 555 4.48 10.75 -24.02
CA VAL A 555 3.13 11.29 -24.26
C VAL A 555 3.16 12.80 -24.06
N TRP A 556 3.18 13.53 -25.17
CA TRP A 556 3.47 14.96 -25.18
C TRP A 556 2.37 15.79 -25.83
N ASN A 557 2.39 17.09 -25.55
CA ASN A 557 1.61 18.05 -26.31
C ASN A 557 2.14 18.15 -27.75
N ALA A 558 1.23 18.27 -28.72
CA ALA A 558 1.59 18.69 -30.06
C ALA A 558 2.04 20.15 -30.06
N LYS A 559 2.84 20.53 -31.07
CA LYS A 559 3.32 21.91 -31.22
C LYS A 559 2.14 22.89 -31.23
N GLY A 560 2.20 23.93 -30.39
CA GLY A 560 1.17 24.97 -30.28
C GLY A 560 0.03 24.66 -29.31
N PHE A 561 0.08 23.52 -28.61
CA PHE A 561 -0.83 23.20 -27.52
C PHE A 561 -0.13 23.34 -26.16
N ASP A 562 -0.54 24.33 -25.37
CA ASP A 562 0.07 24.66 -24.07
C ASP A 562 -0.78 24.22 -22.87
N GLY A 563 -1.86 23.46 -23.10
CA GLY A 563 -2.74 22.97 -22.04
C GLY A 563 -2.18 21.73 -21.32
N PRO A 564 -2.84 21.28 -20.24
CA PRO A 564 -2.49 20.01 -19.61
C PRO A 564 -2.73 18.87 -20.60
N ILE A 565 -1.81 17.91 -20.64
CA ILE A 565 -1.91 16.73 -21.53
C ILE A 565 -3.09 15.85 -21.10
N PHE A 566 -3.29 15.71 -19.79
CA PHE A 566 -4.35 14.91 -19.20
C PHE A 566 -5.19 15.77 -18.25
N ARG A 567 -6.49 15.46 -18.16
CA ARG A 567 -7.37 15.95 -17.11
C ARG A 567 -8.16 14.79 -16.54
N PHE A 568 -8.00 14.52 -15.24
CA PHE A 568 -8.71 13.44 -14.56
C PHE A 568 -10.00 13.96 -13.93
N GLU A 569 -11.14 13.46 -14.42
CA GLU A 569 -12.51 13.72 -13.96
C GLU A 569 -13.30 12.41 -13.76
N GLY A 570 -12.60 11.26 -13.78
CA GLY A 570 -13.23 9.95 -13.76
C GLY A 570 -13.92 9.61 -12.44
N SER A 571 -14.90 8.69 -12.53
CA SER A 571 -15.70 8.25 -11.40
C SER A 571 -15.13 7.03 -10.69
N ALA A 572 -14.06 6.42 -11.21
CA ALA A 572 -13.35 5.34 -10.52
C ALA A 572 -12.76 5.85 -9.20
N LYS A 573 -12.81 5.02 -8.13
CA LYS A 573 -12.31 5.36 -6.79
C LYS A 573 -10.83 5.81 -6.78
N ALA A 574 -10.05 5.26 -7.70
CA ALA A 574 -8.69 5.68 -7.97
C ALA A 574 -8.35 5.48 -9.46
N CYS A 575 -7.54 6.36 -10.03
CA CYS A 575 -6.93 6.19 -11.36
C CYS A 575 -5.41 6.19 -11.25
N VAL A 576 -4.77 5.10 -11.70
CA VAL A 576 -3.30 4.97 -11.75
C VAL A 576 -2.79 5.32 -13.14
N MET A 577 -1.86 6.25 -13.21
CA MET A 577 -1.10 6.60 -14.41
C MET A 577 0.36 6.23 -14.18
N GLU A 578 0.91 5.35 -15.01
CA GLU A 578 2.23 4.79 -14.78
C GLU A 578 3.01 4.48 -16.05
N TRP A 579 4.33 4.41 -15.91
CA TRP A 579 5.27 4.06 -16.97
C TRP A 579 5.20 4.99 -18.19
N MET A 580 5.14 6.30 -17.97
CA MET A 580 5.20 7.31 -19.06
C MET A 580 6.24 8.39 -18.80
N ASP A 581 6.73 8.96 -19.89
CA ASP A 581 7.25 10.33 -19.91
C ASP A 581 6.17 11.27 -20.42
N SER A 582 5.85 12.36 -19.71
CA SER A 582 4.70 13.19 -20.08
C SER A 582 4.72 14.60 -19.51
N GLY A 583 3.65 15.38 -19.76
CA GLY A 583 3.51 16.77 -19.30
C GLY A 583 2.64 16.90 -18.04
N VAL A 584 1.73 17.87 -17.99
CA VAL A 584 0.88 18.10 -16.80
C VAL A 584 -0.39 17.25 -16.83
N VAL A 585 -0.73 16.63 -15.70
CA VAL A 585 -2.07 16.07 -15.43
C VAL A 585 -2.84 16.96 -14.45
N GLU A 586 -3.94 17.53 -14.93
CA GLU A 586 -4.87 18.28 -14.10
C GLU A 586 -5.81 17.32 -13.34
N HIS A 587 -5.82 17.39 -12.01
CA HIS A 587 -6.66 16.54 -11.18
C HIS A 587 -7.91 17.30 -10.72
N ALA A 588 -9.07 16.95 -11.28
CA ALA A 588 -10.36 17.56 -10.99
C ALA A 588 -11.41 16.58 -10.44
N SER A 589 -11.13 15.28 -10.44
CA SER A 589 -11.96 14.27 -9.81
C SER A 589 -11.92 14.38 -8.28
N PRO A 590 -13.03 14.10 -7.56
CA PRO A 590 -13.01 13.93 -6.11
C PRO A 590 -12.34 12.61 -5.66
N ASN A 591 -12.01 11.72 -6.61
CA ASN A 591 -11.39 10.43 -6.36
C ASN A 591 -9.87 10.50 -6.37
N ALA A 592 -9.18 9.40 -6.04
CA ALA A 592 -7.73 9.42 -5.97
C ALA A 592 -7.06 9.42 -7.36
N LEU A 593 -6.04 10.25 -7.53
CA LEU A 593 -5.10 10.16 -8.66
C LEU A 593 -3.79 9.56 -8.16
N VAL A 594 -3.23 8.59 -8.88
CA VAL A 594 -1.91 8.03 -8.60
C VAL A 594 -1.02 8.22 -9.84
N ILE A 595 0.08 8.94 -9.68
CA ILE A 595 1.18 9.05 -10.63
C ILE A 595 2.30 8.16 -10.12
N ARG A 596 2.70 7.14 -10.89
CA ARG A 596 3.65 6.12 -10.43
C ARG A 596 4.70 5.81 -11.48
N ASP A 597 5.97 5.84 -11.08
CA ASP A 597 7.09 5.42 -11.94
C ASP A 597 7.06 6.16 -13.29
N CYS A 598 6.81 7.48 -13.20
CA CYS A 598 6.72 8.39 -14.34
C CYS A 598 7.92 9.35 -14.37
N THR A 599 8.23 9.81 -15.57
CA THR A 599 9.11 10.96 -15.81
C THR A 599 8.27 12.07 -16.45
N GLY A 600 8.61 13.33 -16.23
CA GLY A 600 7.91 14.51 -16.77
C GLY A 600 6.50 14.78 -16.21
N LEU A 601 5.76 13.75 -15.76
CA LEU A 601 4.34 13.87 -15.43
C LEU A 601 4.08 14.63 -14.12
N SER A 602 3.73 15.91 -14.23
CA SER A 602 3.49 16.77 -13.07
C SER A 602 2.00 16.80 -12.66
N PRO A 603 1.69 16.67 -11.35
CA PRO A 603 0.35 16.87 -10.84
C PRO A 603 -0.02 18.36 -10.81
N ALA A 604 -1.23 18.66 -11.25
CA ALA A 604 -1.89 19.96 -11.06
C ALA A 604 -3.26 19.75 -10.40
N PRO A 605 -3.33 19.53 -9.08
CA PRO A 605 -4.60 19.40 -8.38
C PRO A 605 -5.38 20.70 -8.40
N THR A 606 -6.70 20.56 -8.58
CA THR A 606 -7.65 21.67 -8.56
C THR A 606 -8.44 21.67 -7.25
N PRO A 607 -8.98 22.82 -6.80
CA PRO A 607 -9.76 22.89 -5.56
C PRO A 607 -10.92 21.89 -5.56
N GLY A 608 -11.00 21.08 -4.49
CA GLY A 608 -12.05 20.07 -4.35
C GLY A 608 -11.73 18.71 -4.97
N CYS A 609 -10.53 18.51 -5.53
CA CYS A 609 -10.09 17.20 -5.97
C CYS A 609 -9.87 16.22 -4.80
N GLY A 610 -9.82 14.94 -5.13
CA GLY A 610 -9.43 13.88 -4.20
C GLY A 610 -7.93 13.92 -3.87
N PRO A 611 -7.44 12.94 -3.10
CA PRO A 611 -6.01 12.83 -2.80
C PRO A 611 -5.20 12.50 -4.07
N THR A 612 -4.08 13.20 -4.24
CA THR A 612 -3.10 12.93 -5.30
C THR A 612 -1.87 12.23 -4.70
N PHE A 613 -1.52 11.07 -5.24
CA PHE A 613 -0.35 10.29 -4.85
C PHE A 613 0.68 10.35 -5.97
N VAL A 614 1.94 10.64 -5.63
CA VAL A 614 3.05 10.68 -6.58
C VAL A 614 4.18 9.81 -6.04
N GLU A 615 4.52 8.73 -6.74
CA GLU A 615 5.52 7.75 -6.33
C GLU A 615 6.63 7.65 -7.38
N ASN A 616 7.89 7.86 -6.97
CA ASN A 616 9.07 7.73 -7.83
C ASN A 616 8.93 8.53 -9.13
N ASN A 617 9.00 9.85 -8.99
CA ASN A 617 8.68 10.79 -10.07
C ASN A 617 9.76 11.85 -10.22
N CYS A 618 10.25 12.00 -11.44
CA CYS A 618 11.13 13.09 -11.87
C CYS A 618 10.38 13.94 -12.89
N SER A 619 9.90 15.13 -12.54
CA SER A 619 8.98 15.89 -13.40
C SER A 619 9.22 17.39 -13.44
N ASP A 620 8.43 18.07 -14.26
CA ASP A 620 8.29 19.52 -14.30
C ASP A 620 7.76 20.10 -12.95
N PRO A 621 7.79 21.43 -12.73
CA PRO A 621 7.37 22.03 -11.47
C PRO A 621 5.91 21.73 -11.12
N TRP A 622 5.61 21.71 -9.82
CA TRP A 622 4.26 21.48 -9.32
C TRP A 622 3.62 22.79 -8.89
N ILE A 623 2.39 23.02 -9.34
CA ILE A 623 1.54 24.11 -8.87
C ILE A 623 0.30 23.50 -8.24
N LEU A 624 0.26 23.53 -6.91
CA LEU A 624 -0.79 22.90 -6.11
C LEU A 624 -1.79 23.96 -5.69
N LYS A 625 -3.04 23.87 -6.18
CA LYS A 625 -4.12 24.80 -5.82
C LYS A 625 -5.03 24.16 -4.78
N GLY A 626 -5.09 24.78 -3.60
CA GLY A 626 -5.83 24.29 -2.45
C GLY A 626 -7.31 24.69 -2.41
N PRO A 627 -8.11 24.01 -1.56
CA PRO A 627 -7.69 22.90 -0.71
C PRO A 627 -7.54 21.59 -1.51
N ALA A 628 -6.38 20.94 -1.36
CA ALA A 628 -6.03 19.65 -1.97
C ALA A 628 -5.11 18.87 -1.03
N ARG A 629 -5.05 17.53 -1.17
CA ARG A 629 -4.14 16.65 -0.43
C ARG A 629 -3.18 15.98 -1.39
N VAL A 630 -1.87 16.14 -1.19
CA VAL A 630 -0.84 15.63 -2.08
C VAL A 630 0.21 14.86 -1.29
N TYR A 631 0.48 13.62 -1.70
CA TYR A 631 1.40 12.69 -1.06
C TYR A 631 2.51 12.29 -2.03
N GLY A 632 3.73 12.77 -1.78
CA GLY A 632 4.93 12.48 -2.56
C GLY A 632 5.83 11.43 -1.89
N ARG A 633 6.37 10.50 -2.68
CA ARG A 633 7.38 9.51 -2.25
C ARG A 633 8.48 9.46 -3.28
N SER A 634 9.73 9.73 -2.86
CA SER A 634 10.87 9.84 -3.78
C SER A 634 10.58 10.82 -4.92
N VAL A 635 10.42 12.09 -4.56
CA VAL A 635 10.12 13.20 -5.48
C VAL A 635 11.43 13.84 -5.92
N ASN A 636 11.65 13.91 -7.22
CA ASN A 636 12.77 14.62 -7.82
C ASN A 636 12.26 15.75 -8.73
N LEU A 637 12.66 16.99 -8.48
CA LEU A 637 12.28 18.16 -9.29
C LEU A 637 13.53 19.00 -9.55
N GLU A 638 13.73 19.41 -10.80
CA GLU A 638 15.02 19.94 -11.25
C GLU A 638 14.83 21.23 -12.06
N HIS A 639 14.30 22.29 -11.43
CA HIS A 639 13.98 23.55 -12.13
C HIS A 639 14.76 24.78 -11.69
N ALA A 640 15.07 25.63 -12.67
CA ALA A 640 15.87 26.84 -12.46
C ALA A 640 15.10 27.96 -11.74
N GLU A 641 13.77 27.97 -11.83
CA GLU A 641 12.94 29.00 -11.19
C GLU A 641 12.38 28.53 -9.84
N PHE A 642 11.57 27.47 -9.87
CA PHE A 642 10.97 26.85 -8.69
C PHE A 642 10.64 25.38 -8.94
N ASP A 643 10.63 24.56 -7.89
CA ASP A 643 10.20 23.17 -7.96
C ASP A 643 8.72 23.02 -7.56
N ILE A 644 8.30 23.55 -6.40
CA ILE A 644 6.91 23.45 -5.94
C ILE A 644 6.36 24.78 -5.46
N ARG A 645 5.17 25.14 -5.94
CA ARG A 645 4.30 26.18 -5.37
C ARG A 645 3.06 25.55 -4.76
N ASN A 646 2.97 25.62 -3.44
CA ASN A 646 1.84 25.17 -2.66
C ASN A 646 0.96 26.37 -2.26
N HIS A 647 -0.15 26.56 -2.98
CA HIS A 647 -1.15 27.60 -2.74
C HIS A 647 -2.35 27.02 -1.99
N GLY A 648 -2.22 26.84 -0.67
CA GLY A 648 -3.31 26.40 0.20
C GLY A 648 -3.57 24.88 0.25
N ALA A 649 -2.70 24.04 -0.32
CA ALA A 649 -2.82 22.58 -0.24
C ALA A 649 -2.08 21.99 0.98
N SER A 650 -2.44 20.76 1.36
CA SER A 650 -1.67 19.93 2.28
C SER A 650 -0.74 19.02 1.47
N LEU A 651 0.56 19.31 1.53
CA LEU A 651 1.62 18.61 0.83
C LEU A 651 2.48 17.84 1.84
N TRP A 652 2.55 16.52 1.68
CA TRP A 652 3.41 15.64 2.44
C TRP A 652 4.38 14.92 1.50
N ILE A 653 5.69 14.97 1.78
CA ILE A 653 6.74 14.32 0.98
C ILE A 653 7.67 13.51 1.89
N LEU A 654 7.89 12.24 1.53
CA LEU A 654 8.96 11.40 2.08
C LEU A 654 10.02 11.18 1.00
N GLY A 655 11.23 11.71 1.23
CA GLY A 655 12.31 11.69 0.25
C GLY A 655 12.11 12.70 -0.87
N PHE A 656 12.93 13.76 -0.85
CA PHE A 656 12.96 14.83 -1.84
C PHE A 656 14.36 14.98 -2.43
N LYS A 657 14.48 15.25 -3.72
CA LYS A 657 15.76 15.65 -4.35
C LYS A 657 15.53 16.81 -5.32
N SER A 658 16.49 17.72 -5.36
CA SER A 658 16.58 18.76 -6.40
C SER A 658 18.03 19.09 -6.72
N GLU A 659 18.30 19.46 -7.97
CA GLU A 659 19.65 19.81 -8.46
C GLU A 659 19.78 21.20 -9.10
N ARG A 660 18.71 21.98 -9.18
CA ARG A 660 18.72 23.28 -9.86
C ARG A 660 18.62 24.44 -8.88
N PRO A 661 19.04 25.66 -9.28
CA PRO A 661 19.12 26.80 -8.37
C PRO A 661 17.76 27.42 -8.01
N GLY A 662 16.65 26.82 -8.45
CA GLY A 662 15.31 27.31 -8.18
C GLY A 662 14.97 27.35 -6.70
N LEU A 663 13.88 28.06 -6.40
CA LEU A 663 13.21 27.95 -5.11
C LEU A 663 12.63 26.54 -4.99
N GLN A 664 12.90 25.86 -3.89
CA GLN A 664 12.53 24.45 -3.73
C GLN A 664 11.03 24.33 -3.46
N VAL A 665 10.56 24.91 -2.36
CA VAL A 665 9.12 24.97 -2.08
C VAL A 665 8.71 26.32 -1.54
N GLU A 666 7.65 26.85 -2.11
CA GLU A 666 6.94 28.02 -1.62
C GLU A 666 5.57 27.57 -1.10
N THR A 667 5.28 27.87 0.16
CA THR A 667 3.98 27.58 0.79
C THR A 667 3.30 28.90 1.13
N ARG A 668 2.13 29.12 0.55
CA ARG A 668 1.30 30.33 0.75
C ARG A 668 -0.16 29.97 0.95
N ASP A 669 -0.98 30.99 1.15
CA ASP A 669 -2.45 30.90 1.17
C ASP A 669 -2.98 29.92 2.24
N GLY A 670 -2.28 29.83 3.39
CA GLY A 670 -2.62 28.92 4.48
C GLY A 670 -2.27 27.45 4.20
N GLY A 671 -1.41 27.18 3.21
CA GLY A 671 -0.95 25.85 2.86
C GLY A 671 -0.13 25.18 3.97
N HIS A 672 0.00 23.86 3.87
CA HIS A 672 0.80 23.05 4.77
C HIS A 672 1.80 22.22 3.96
N THR A 673 3.08 22.30 4.27
CA THR A 673 4.12 21.51 3.60
C THR A 673 4.98 20.77 4.62
N GLU A 674 4.97 19.44 4.58
CA GLU A 674 5.86 18.59 5.38
C GLU A 674 6.79 17.80 4.45
N ILE A 675 8.11 18.05 4.53
CA ILE A 675 9.15 17.32 3.79
C ILE A 675 10.03 16.58 4.79
N LEU A 676 9.99 15.25 4.73
CA LEU A 676 10.67 14.36 5.66
C LEU A 676 11.83 13.67 4.95
N GLY A 677 13.00 14.31 5.00
CA GLY A 677 14.24 13.80 4.43
C GLY A 677 14.36 14.12 2.94
N GLY A 678 15.59 14.42 2.51
CA GLY A 678 15.91 14.72 1.13
C GLY A 678 17.22 15.50 0.98
N LEU A 679 17.60 15.76 -0.27
CA LEU A 679 18.79 16.50 -0.66
C LEU A 679 18.48 17.65 -1.61
N VAL A 680 18.95 18.85 -1.28
CA VAL A 680 19.00 19.98 -2.21
C VAL A 680 20.45 20.22 -2.62
N TYR A 681 20.75 20.06 -3.91
CA TYR A 681 22.11 20.11 -4.46
C TYR A 681 22.19 20.91 -5.76
N PRO A 682 22.14 22.25 -5.73
CA PRO A 682 22.23 23.03 -6.96
C PRO A 682 23.57 22.83 -7.69
N CYS A 683 23.49 22.42 -8.96
CA CYS A 683 24.63 22.25 -9.86
C CYS A 683 24.93 23.52 -10.69
N ALA A 684 24.26 24.64 -10.37
CA ALA A 684 24.50 25.96 -10.95
C ALA A 684 24.46 27.04 -9.85
N PRO A 685 25.16 28.19 -10.02
CA PRO A 685 25.17 29.25 -9.02
C PRO A 685 23.76 29.69 -8.65
N VAL A 686 23.53 29.88 -7.35
CA VAL A 686 22.25 30.32 -6.79
C VAL A 686 22.28 31.83 -6.57
N PRO A 687 21.30 32.61 -7.08
CA PRO A 687 21.21 34.03 -6.77
C PRO A 687 21.18 34.30 -5.26
N ALA A 688 21.91 35.31 -4.79
CA ALA A 688 22.12 35.56 -3.36
C ALA A 688 20.84 35.89 -2.55
N ASP A 689 19.78 36.31 -3.25
CA ASP A 689 18.46 36.67 -2.71
C ASP A 689 17.42 35.54 -2.86
N ARG A 690 17.77 34.44 -3.55
CA ARG A 690 16.90 33.27 -3.78
C ARG A 690 16.83 32.41 -2.51
N PRO A 691 15.66 32.33 -1.84
CA PRO A 691 15.47 31.41 -0.73
C PRO A 691 15.31 29.97 -1.24
N MET A 692 15.81 29.00 -0.46
CA MET A 692 15.55 27.58 -0.68
C MET A 692 14.07 27.26 -0.40
N PHE A 693 13.55 27.72 0.74
CA PHE A 693 12.13 27.58 1.09
C PHE A 693 11.50 28.93 1.45
N VAL A 694 10.22 29.09 1.08
CA VAL A 694 9.39 30.24 1.48
C VAL A 694 8.17 29.73 2.22
N ASN A 695 7.96 30.23 3.44
CA ASN A 695 6.72 30.08 4.19
C ASN A 695 6.04 31.44 4.34
N HIS A 696 5.03 31.73 3.54
CA HIS A 696 4.32 33.00 3.62
C HIS A 696 2.94 32.76 4.23
N GLU A 697 2.75 33.23 5.46
CA GLU A 697 1.45 33.23 6.10
C GLU A 697 0.81 31.82 6.18
N SER A 698 1.66 30.79 6.32
CA SER A 698 1.34 29.36 6.15
C SER A 698 2.14 28.49 7.14
N SER A 699 2.15 27.16 6.94
CA SER A 699 2.82 26.22 7.84
C SER A 699 3.77 25.24 7.12
N ILE A 700 5.00 25.08 7.61
CA ILE A 700 5.98 24.12 7.08
C ILE A 700 6.71 23.29 8.16
N SER A 701 7.13 22.08 7.80
CA SER A 701 8.13 21.28 8.52
C SER A 701 9.08 20.62 7.53
N VAL A 702 10.39 20.81 7.69
CA VAL A 702 11.39 20.41 6.69
C VAL A 702 12.58 19.75 7.36
N ILE A 703 12.94 18.56 6.89
CA ILE A 703 14.22 17.89 7.14
C ILE A 703 14.89 17.71 5.78
N ILE A 704 15.99 18.43 5.56
CA ILE A 704 16.73 18.37 4.30
C ILE A 704 18.22 18.48 4.58
N ARG A 705 19.03 17.77 3.80
CA ARG A 705 20.44 18.10 3.64
C ARG A 705 20.59 19.03 2.44
N HIS A 706 21.57 19.91 2.49
CA HIS A 706 21.98 20.66 1.31
C HIS A 706 23.49 20.56 1.10
N THR A 707 23.93 20.50 -0.16
CA THR A 707 25.34 20.42 -0.54
C THR A 707 25.55 21.14 -1.87
N ALA A 708 26.79 21.49 -2.22
CA ALA A 708 27.16 21.93 -3.56
C ALA A 708 28.61 21.57 -3.87
N TYR A 709 28.90 21.33 -5.15
CA TYR A 709 30.25 21.07 -5.67
C TYR A 709 30.72 22.19 -6.60
N ILE A 710 30.05 23.34 -6.54
CA ILE A 710 30.35 24.54 -7.31
C ILE A 710 30.35 25.76 -6.38
N LYS A 711 31.05 26.82 -6.80
CA LYS A 711 31.04 28.09 -6.11
C LYS A 711 29.63 28.69 -6.13
N ASP A 712 29.18 29.24 -5.00
CA ASP A 712 27.88 29.90 -4.83
C ASP A 712 26.68 28.98 -5.18
N GLY A 713 26.86 27.65 -5.14
CA GLY A 713 25.82 26.66 -5.48
C GLY A 713 24.86 26.31 -4.34
N ILE A 714 24.85 27.07 -3.25
CA ILE A 714 23.97 26.82 -2.11
C ILE A 714 23.16 28.09 -1.87
N HIS A 715 21.84 27.96 -1.70
CA HIS A 715 20.99 29.07 -1.28
C HIS A 715 21.53 29.67 0.03
N ARG A 716 21.89 30.96 -0.02
CA ARG A 716 22.29 31.73 1.15
C ARG A 716 21.17 31.81 2.17
N ILE A 717 19.93 31.95 1.69
CA ILE A 717 18.73 31.98 2.51
C ILE A 717 18.12 30.58 2.48
N LYS A 718 18.13 29.85 3.60
CA LYS A 718 17.51 28.52 3.69
C LYS A 718 16.01 28.63 3.80
N VAL A 719 15.53 29.47 4.70
CA VAL A 719 14.11 29.71 4.86
C VAL A 719 13.85 31.19 5.00
N ARG A 720 12.89 31.68 4.21
CA ARG A 720 12.24 32.99 4.41
C ARG A 720 10.83 32.73 4.91
N GLU A 721 10.52 33.24 6.10
CA GLU A 721 9.19 33.11 6.70
C GLU A 721 8.55 34.48 6.92
N THR A 722 7.30 34.64 6.49
CA THR A 722 6.49 35.85 6.70
C THR A 722 5.30 35.50 7.58
N ARG A 723 5.14 36.23 8.70
CA ARG A 723 3.99 36.14 9.61
C ARG A 723 3.47 37.52 9.96
N ASP A 724 2.17 37.70 9.78
CA ASP A 724 1.43 38.94 10.02
C ASP A 724 2.17 40.17 9.45
N GLY A 725 2.66 40.04 8.21
CA GLY A 725 3.39 41.07 7.48
C GLY A 725 4.87 41.24 7.86
N VAL A 726 5.37 40.54 8.88
CA VAL A 726 6.79 40.58 9.30
C VAL A 726 7.54 39.41 8.65
N SER A 727 8.65 39.71 7.96
CA SER A 727 9.49 38.69 7.33
C SER A 727 10.81 38.49 8.09
N LYS A 728 11.22 37.23 8.24
CA LYS A 728 12.52 36.82 8.78
C LYS A 728 13.19 35.80 7.86
N GLU A 729 14.51 35.71 7.95
CA GLU A 729 15.32 34.80 7.16
C GLU A 729 16.31 34.06 8.06
N ILE A 730 16.62 32.80 7.71
CA ILE A 730 17.69 32.02 8.32
C ILE A 730 18.64 31.52 7.21
N ASP A 731 19.93 31.64 7.45
CA ASP A 731 21.00 31.24 6.53
C ASP A 731 21.57 29.84 6.82
N GLU A 732 21.20 29.23 7.94
CA GLU A 732 21.62 27.87 8.27
C GLU A 732 20.55 27.06 9.04
N ILE A 733 20.13 25.93 8.46
CA ILE A 733 19.26 24.94 9.11
C ILE A 733 20.02 23.67 9.53
N GLY A 734 21.10 23.31 8.85
CA GLY A 734 21.88 22.10 9.07
C GLY A 734 21.07 20.81 8.88
N ASP A 735 21.65 19.67 9.23
CA ASP A 735 20.93 18.41 9.35
C ASP A 735 20.06 18.44 10.62
N ALA A 736 18.94 19.17 10.59
CA ALA A 736 17.97 19.34 11.68
C ALA A 736 16.54 19.48 11.14
N LEU A 737 15.54 19.32 12.02
CA LEU A 737 14.15 19.65 11.70
C LEU A 737 13.96 21.17 11.80
N TYR A 738 13.51 21.78 10.71
CA TYR A 738 13.02 23.15 10.69
C TYR A 738 11.49 23.17 10.76
N VAL A 739 10.93 24.11 11.53
CA VAL A 739 9.49 24.31 11.66
C VAL A 739 9.10 25.77 11.57
N GLY A 740 7.98 26.05 10.90
CA GLY A 740 7.37 27.38 10.85
C GLY A 740 5.85 27.24 10.81
N TYR A 741 5.16 27.53 11.91
CA TYR A 741 3.71 27.33 12.07
C TYR A 741 2.96 28.65 12.16
N ARG A 742 1.98 28.87 11.30
CA ARG A 742 0.99 29.94 11.51
C ARG A 742 -0.22 29.47 12.33
N SER A 743 -0.67 28.26 12.07
CA SER A 743 -1.71 27.61 12.87
C SER A 743 -1.28 26.18 13.12
N PRO A 744 -1.41 25.66 14.35
CA PRO A 744 -1.22 24.23 14.58
C PRO A 744 -2.21 23.47 13.67
N PRO A 745 -1.76 22.41 13.00
CA PRO A 745 -2.67 21.59 12.21
C PRO A 745 -3.81 21.13 13.12
N LYS A 746 -5.05 21.32 12.69
CA LYS A 746 -6.20 20.80 13.45
C LYS A 746 -5.99 19.28 13.55
N PRO A 747 -5.99 18.68 14.75
CA PRO A 747 -5.90 17.24 14.86
C PRO A 747 -7.04 16.63 14.02
N PRO A 748 -6.78 15.57 13.24
CA PRO A 748 -7.83 14.91 12.48
C PRO A 748 -8.96 14.51 13.44
N LYS A 749 -10.21 14.65 13.00
CA LYS A 749 -11.40 14.12 13.72
C LYS A 749 -11.46 12.58 13.65
N ASN A 750 -10.33 11.92 13.85
CA ASN A 750 -10.24 10.48 13.99
C ASN A 750 -9.82 10.18 15.42
N GLY A 751 -10.81 10.16 16.32
CA GLY A 751 -10.65 9.49 17.60
C GLY A 751 -10.44 7.99 17.36
N PRO A 752 -9.73 7.28 18.25
CA PRO A 752 -9.61 5.84 18.14
C PRO A 752 -10.99 5.20 18.27
N ALA A 753 -11.28 4.21 17.43
CA ALA A 753 -12.43 3.34 17.65
C ALA A 753 -12.32 2.74 19.06
N LYS A 754 -13.32 2.98 19.91
CA LYS A 754 -13.45 2.29 21.19
C LYS A 754 -13.47 0.79 20.92
N VAL A 755 -12.45 0.08 21.38
CA VAL A 755 -12.49 -1.37 21.57
C VAL A 755 -13.20 -1.60 22.90
N GLU A 756 -14.46 -2.00 22.87
CA GLU A 756 -15.13 -2.52 24.05
C GLU A 756 -14.54 -3.90 24.37
N LYS A 757 -13.97 -4.03 25.56
CA LYS A 757 -13.51 -5.30 26.14
C LYS A 757 -14.74 -6.16 26.45
N GLU A 758 -14.85 -7.33 25.83
CA GLU A 758 -15.69 -8.39 26.35
C GLU A 758 -15.11 -8.89 27.69
N SER A 759 -15.93 -8.88 28.75
CA SER A 759 -15.73 -9.65 29.96
C SER A 759 -16.86 -10.67 30.11
N PRO A 760 -16.60 -11.85 30.70
CA PRO A 760 -17.41 -13.01 30.47
C PRO A 760 -18.61 -13.11 31.42
N HIS A 761 -19.76 -13.33 30.77
CA HIS A 761 -20.90 -14.13 31.21
C HIS A 761 -21.70 -13.68 32.45
N GLY A 762 -22.94 -13.31 32.16
CA GLY A 762 -24.05 -13.96 32.86
C GLY A 762 -25.28 -13.11 33.18
N ALA A 763 -25.92 -12.48 32.19
CA ALA A 763 -27.37 -12.20 32.27
C ALA A 763 -27.98 -12.00 30.88
N LYS A 764 -28.76 -13.00 30.45
CA LYS A 764 -29.74 -13.06 29.34
C LYS A 764 -29.74 -11.89 28.33
N VAL A 765 -29.18 -12.15 27.15
CA VAL A 765 -29.40 -11.37 25.93
C VAL A 765 -30.84 -11.60 25.44
N ALA A 766 -31.66 -10.55 25.51
CA ALA A 766 -32.74 -10.38 24.54
C ALA A 766 -32.10 -9.78 23.28
N ALA A 767 -32.22 -10.49 22.16
CA ALA A 767 -31.59 -10.12 20.89
C ALA A 767 -32.15 -8.78 20.35
N GLU A 768 -31.27 -7.82 20.07
CA GLU A 768 -31.56 -6.76 19.10
C GLU A 768 -30.96 -7.14 17.74
N SER A 769 -31.80 -6.97 16.72
CA SER A 769 -31.62 -7.46 15.35
C SER A 769 -30.64 -6.59 14.53
N PRO A 770 -30.02 -7.14 13.46
CA PRO A 770 -29.12 -6.38 12.57
C PRO A 770 -29.83 -5.20 11.89
N PRO A 771 -29.12 -4.12 11.52
CA PRO A 771 -29.72 -2.96 10.88
C PRO A 771 -30.30 -3.32 9.52
N ALA A 772 -31.53 -2.87 9.28
CA ALA A 772 -32.33 -3.22 8.10
C ALA A 772 -31.74 -2.65 6.80
N PRO A 773 -31.93 -3.34 5.65
CA PRO A 773 -31.52 -2.86 4.33
C PRO A 773 -32.25 -1.54 3.97
N VAL A 774 -31.53 -0.63 3.29
CA VAL A 774 -32.09 0.64 2.78
C VAL A 774 -33.20 0.32 1.78
N LYS A 775 -34.46 0.58 2.15
CA LYS A 775 -35.62 0.41 1.28
C LYS A 775 -35.62 1.49 0.20
N VAL A 776 -35.61 1.09 -1.07
CA VAL A 776 -35.87 1.99 -2.20
C VAL A 776 -37.38 2.21 -2.28
N ALA A 777 -37.82 3.47 -2.37
CA ALA A 777 -39.25 3.78 -2.50
C ALA A 777 -39.84 3.12 -3.75
N ASP A 778 -41.04 2.54 -3.63
CA ASP A 778 -41.80 2.00 -4.75
C ASP A 778 -41.96 3.08 -5.86
N PRO A 779 -41.79 2.74 -7.16
CA PRO A 779 -41.90 3.71 -8.25
C PRO A 779 -43.23 4.49 -8.29
N ALA A 780 -44.36 3.88 -7.91
CA ALA A 780 -45.65 4.56 -7.84
C ALA A 780 -45.71 5.55 -6.67
N VAL A 781 -45.05 5.21 -5.56
CA VAL A 781 -44.89 6.11 -4.41
C VAL A 781 -44.00 7.29 -4.80
N LEU A 782 -42.86 7.04 -5.46
CA LEU A 782 -41.98 8.10 -5.94
C LEU A 782 -42.71 9.08 -6.88
N ALA A 783 -43.50 8.57 -7.83
CA ALA A 783 -44.30 9.39 -8.73
C ALA A 783 -45.34 10.27 -8.00
N ALA A 784 -45.99 9.74 -6.96
CA ALA A 784 -46.92 10.51 -6.14
C ALA A 784 -46.22 11.64 -5.36
N TRP A 785 -45.00 11.41 -4.88
CA TRP A 785 -44.20 12.42 -4.18
C TRP A 785 -43.57 13.44 -5.14
N ASP A 786 -43.23 13.05 -6.37
CA ASP A 786 -42.84 13.98 -7.43
C ASP A 786 -43.97 14.95 -7.77
N GLU A 787 -45.23 14.48 -7.84
CA GLU A 787 -46.37 15.38 -8.07
C GLU A 787 -46.57 16.37 -6.91
N ARG A 788 -46.40 15.92 -5.67
CA ARG A 788 -46.44 16.81 -4.49
C ARG A 788 -45.35 17.87 -4.54
N LEU A 789 -44.13 17.48 -4.92
CA LEU A 789 -43.01 18.43 -5.06
C LEU A 789 -43.28 19.43 -6.18
N ARG A 790 -43.77 19.00 -7.34
CA ARG A 790 -44.16 19.88 -8.45
C ARG A 790 -45.26 20.86 -8.07
N GLY A 791 -46.32 20.39 -7.43
CA GLY A 791 -47.39 21.25 -6.91
C GLY A 791 -46.86 22.31 -5.96
N ARG A 792 -46.00 21.91 -5.02
CA ARG A 792 -45.42 22.83 -4.05
C ARG A 792 -44.48 23.85 -4.67
N VAL A 793 -43.73 23.46 -5.70
CA VAL A 793 -42.90 24.36 -6.52
C VAL A 793 -43.77 25.40 -7.21
N ARG A 794 -44.86 24.99 -7.88
CA ARG A 794 -45.82 25.92 -8.53
C ARG A 794 -46.34 26.95 -7.53
N ASP A 795 -46.76 26.49 -6.36
CA ASP A 795 -47.25 27.34 -5.29
C ASP A 795 -46.18 28.33 -4.79
N ALA A 796 -44.93 27.90 -4.66
CA ALA A 796 -43.83 28.78 -4.23
C ALA A 796 -43.54 29.86 -5.27
N LEU A 797 -43.46 29.48 -6.55
CA LEU A 797 -43.21 30.41 -7.64
C LEU A 797 -44.35 31.43 -7.82
N ALA A 798 -45.61 31.01 -7.66
CA ALA A 798 -46.76 31.91 -7.70
C ALA A 798 -46.71 32.99 -6.59
N ARG A 799 -46.02 32.71 -5.48
CA ARG A 799 -45.76 33.68 -4.39
C ARG A 799 -44.43 34.42 -4.54
N GLY A 800 -43.71 34.24 -5.65
CA GLY A 800 -42.43 34.91 -5.91
C GLY A 800 -41.22 34.32 -5.19
N ALA A 801 -41.30 33.06 -4.70
CA ALA A 801 -40.16 32.42 -4.04
C ALA A 801 -39.02 32.12 -5.02
N ARG A 802 -37.78 32.35 -4.56
CA ARG A 802 -36.57 32.01 -5.31
C ARG A 802 -36.10 30.60 -4.93
N ILE A 803 -36.29 29.64 -5.83
CA ILE A 803 -35.89 28.25 -5.63
C ILE A 803 -34.54 28.02 -6.31
N ALA A 804 -33.45 28.12 -5.56
CA ALA A 804 -32.11 27.82 -6.04
C ALA A 804 -31.74 26.36 -5.72
N PHE A 805 -31.28 25.61 -6.72
CA PHE A 805 -30.83 24.23 -6.54
C PHE A 805 -29.65 23.95 -7.48
N ARG A 806 -28.79 23.00 -7.11
CA ARG A 806 -27.71 22.55 -7.99
C ARG A 806 -28.28 21.58 -9.01
N PHE A 807 -28.27 21.94 -10.29
CA PHE A 807 -28.72 21.06 -11.36
C PHE A 807 -27.59 20.14 -11.82
N GLY A 808 -27.69 18.85 -11.50
CA GLY A 808 -26.65 17.84 -11.63
C GLY A 808 -26.15 17.61 -13.06
N LYS A 809 -26.97 17.84 -14.09
CA LYS A 809 -26.51 17.76 -15.49
C LYS A 809 -25.61 18.93 -15.90
N MET A 810 -25.77 20.09 -15.28
CA MET A 810 -24.95 21.30 -15.56
C MET A 810 -23.90 21.57 -14.48
N GLN A 811 -23.97 20.88 -13.33
CA GLN A 811 -23.08 21.04 -12.18
C GLN A 811 -22.99 22.48 -11.64
N LYS A 812 -24.07 23.24 -11.81
CA LYS A 812 -24.17 24.65 -11.40
C LYS A 812 -25.43 24.89 -10.58
N GLU A 813 -25.41 25.94 -9.79
CA GLU A 813 -26.61 26.46 -9.13
C GLU A 813 -27.51 27.13 -10.18
N CYS A 814 -28.74 26.65 -10.26
CA CYS A 814 -29.77 27.15 -11.16
C CYS A 814 -30.95 27.66 -10.33
N ILE A 815 -31.63 28.67 -10.85
CA ILE A 815 -32.87 29.18 -10.27
C ILE A 815 -34.03 28.61 -11.07
N LEU A 816 -34.95 27.92 -10.42
CA LEU A 816 -36.15 27.44 -11.06
C LEU A 816 -37.16 28.59 -11.19
N GLU A 817 -37.54 28.94 -12.43
CA GLU A 817 -38.35 30.11 -12.75
C GLU A 817 -39.81 29.79 -13.06
N LYS A 818 -40.07 28.59 -13.61
CA LYS A 818 -41.42 28.13 -13.96
C LYS A 818 -41.53 26.62 -13.80
N ALA A 819 -42.68 26.15 -13.32
CA ALA A 819 -43.11 24.76 -13.43
C ALA A 819 -44.51 24.77 -14.05
N GLY A 820 -44.68 24.14 -15.21
CA GLY A 820 -45.97 24.06 -15.91
C GLY A 820 -46.91 23.03 -15.27
N ASP A 821 -48.13 22.92 -15.83
CA ASP A 821 -49.16 21.95 -15.39
C ASP A 821 -48.86 20.50 -15.80
N GLY A 822 -47.62 20.21 -16.20
CA GLY A 822 -47.15 18.90 -16.67
C GLY A 822 -45.67 18.70 -16.40
N ASP A 823 -44.94 18.13 -17.38
CA ASP A 823 -43.52 17.86 -17.22
C ASP A 823 -42.63 19.09 -17.50
N ALA A 824 -43.14 20.19 -18.06
CA ALA A 824 -42.31 21.33 -18.44
C ALA A 824 -41.83 22.17 -17.24
N ILE A 825 -40.54 22.51 -17.21
CA ILE A 825 -39.94 23.49 -16.28
C ILE A 825 -39.04 24.47 -17.02
N ARG A 826 -38.81 25.63 -16.39
CA ARG A 826 -37.84 26.62 -16.83
C ARG A 826 -36.84 26.91 -15.72
N ILE A 827 -35.55 26.88 -16.04
CA ILE A 827 -34.49 27.24 -15.10
C ILE A 827 -33.59 28.33 -15.69
N ARG A 828 -32.98 29.16 -14.83
CA ARG A 828 -32.00 30.18 -15.20
C ARG A 828 -30.63 29.85 -14.58
N ASP A 829 -29.59 29.88 -15.41
CA ASP A 829 -28.16 29.82 -15.03
C ASP A 829 -27.47 31.13 -15.44
N GLY A 830 -27.10 31.97 -14.47
CA GLY A 830 -26.14 33.09 -14.67
C GLY A 830 -26.42 34.10 -15.79
N GLY A 831 -27.60 34.09 -16.41
CA GLY A 831 -27.97 34.91 -17.57
C GLY A 831 -28.68 34.15 -18.70
N SER A 832 -28.56 32.82 -18.75
CA SER A 832 -29.22 31.96 -19.75
C SER A 832 -30.49 31.32 -19.20
N ILE A 833 -31.53 31.20 -20.03
CA ILE A 833 -32.81 30.57 -19.70
C ILE A 833 -32.90 29.24 -20.46
N LEU A 834 -33.26 28.17 -19.75
CA LEU A 834 -33.42 26.83 -20.31
C LEU A 834 -34.82 26.30 -20.01
N ASP A 835 -35.52 25.90 -21.06
CA ASP A 835 -36.77 25.15 -20.97
C ASP A 835 -36.45 23.64 -21.01
N LEU A 836 -36.83 22.93 -19.94
CA LEU A 836 -36.52 21.53 -19.69
C LEU A 836 -37.78 20.74 -19.29
N THR A 837 -37.61 19.44 -19.06
CA THR A 837 -38.64 18.59 -18.46
C THR A 837 -38.28 18.18 -17.04
N TRP A 838 -39.25 18.06 -16.13
CA TRP A 838 -39.08 17.63 -14.74
C TRP A 838 -38.52 16.22 -14.67
N SER A 839 -38.93 15.35 -15.58
CA SER A 839 -38.36 14.02 -15.79
C SER A 839 -36.84 14.01 -15.99
N ILE A 840 -36.23 15.11 -16.46
CA ILE A 840 -34.78 15.22 -16.64
C ILE A 840 -34.02 15.37 -15.31
N LEU A 841 -34.70 15.80 -14.24
CA LEU A 841 -34.15 16.00 -12.91
C LEU A 841 -33.86 14.65 -12.27
N SER A 842 -32.64 14.48 -11.77
CA SER A 842 -32.27 13.33 -10.95
C SER A 842 -32.95 13.37 -9.57
N LEU A 843 -32.89 12.26 -8.83
CA LEU A 843 -33.37 12.23 -7.44
C LEU A 843 -32.65 13.27 -6.56
N ASP A 844 -31.35 13.50 -6.80
CA ASP A 844 -30.59 14.49 -6.03
C ASP A 844 -30.97 15.93 -6.39
N ASP A 845 -31.31 16.20 -7.66
CA ASP A 845 -31.85 17.50 -8.09
C ASP A 845 -33.19 17.78 -7.37
N ARG A 846 -34.06 16.78 -7.32
CA ARG A 846 -35.37 16.85 -6.66
C ARG A 846 -35.21 17.02 -5.15
N ARG A 847 -34.23 16.35 -4.52
CA ARG A 847 -33.83 16.59 -3.13
C ARG A 847 -33.39 18.04 -2.92
N GLY A 848 -32.53 18.56 -3.80
CA GLY A 848 -32.08 19.95 -3.75
C GLY A 848 -33.23 20.96 -3.84
N ILE A 849 -34.19 20.72 -4.74
CA ILE A 849 -35.41 21.53 -4.87
C ILE A 849 -36.29 21.43 -3.61
N ALA A 850 -36.48 20.23 -3.07
CA ALA A 850 -37.26 20.02 -1.85
C ALA A 850 -36.63 20.72 -0.62
N GLU A 851 -35.31 20.67 -0.49
CA GLU A 851 -34.57 21.39 0.56
C GLU A 851 -34.66 22.91 0.39
N ALA A 852 -34.60 23.41 -0.85
CA ALA A 852 -34.75 24.85 -1.12
C ALA A 852 -36.13 25.40 -0.75
N LEU A 853 -37.17 24.56 -0.69
CA LEU A 853 -38.53 24.93 -0.28
C LEU A 853 -38.69 25.05 1.25
N LEU A 854 -37.71 24.64 2.05
CA LEU A 854 -37.76 24.69 3.52
C LEU A 854 -37.80 26.12 4.09
N ALA A 855 -37.56 27.14 3.27
CA ALA A 855 -37.59 28.54 3.66
C ALA A 855 -38.96 29.01 4.17
N ASP A 856 -40.06 28.34 3.78
CA ASP A 856 -41.42 28.67 4.22
C ASP A 856 -41.83 27.99 5.56
N GLU A 857 -40.91 27.25 6.20
CA GLU A 857 -41.06 26.54 7.49
C GLU A 857 -42.32 25.66 7.69
N ARG A 858 -42.99 25.25 6.61
CA ARG A 858 -44.18 24.40 6.71
C ARG A 858 -43.83 22.94 7.00
N PRO A 859 -44.60 22.24 7.85
CA PRO A 859 -44.42 20.81 8.10
C PRO A 859 -44.42 19.95 6.82
N GLY A 860 -45.19 20.34 5.80
CA GLY A 860 -45.22 19.66 4.49
C GLY A 860 -43.92 19.80 3.68
N ASP A 861 -43.20 20.91 3.81
CA ASP A 861 -41.92 21.14 3.12
C ASP A 861 -40.81 20.31 3.79
N ALA A 862 -40.85 20.21 5.11
CA ALA A 862 -40.01 19.29 5.88
C ALA A 862 -40.28 17.82 5.51
N ALA A 863 -41.54 17.45 5.25
CA ALA A 863 -41.89 16.10 4.78
C ALA A 863 -41.32 15.82 3.37
N LEU A 864 -41.40 16.79 2.45
CA LEU A 864 -40.81 16.66 1.10
C LEU A 864 -39.28 16.50 1.16
N ALA A 865 -38.58 17.33 1.93
CA ALA A 865 -37.13 17.22 2.10
C ALA A 865 -36.73 15.89 2.75
N ALA A 866 -37.46 15.44 3.76
CA ALA A 866 -37.26 14.14 4.39
C ALA A 866 -37.42 12.98 3.40
N PHE A 867 -38.48 13.00 2.59
CA PHE A 867 -38.77 11.96 1.60
C PHE A 867 -37.65 11.83 0.56
N PHE A 868 -37.22 12.93 -0.06
CA PHE A 868 -36.18 12.88 -1.08
C PHE A 868 -34.78 12.60 -0.50
N CYS A 869 -34.50 12.95 0.77
CA CYS A 869 -33.31 12.47 1.46
C CYS A 869 -33.31 10.95 1.64
N LEU A 870 -34.43 10.37 2.05
CA LEU A 870 -34.57 8.91 2.17
C LEU A 870 -34.50 8.20 0.82
N ALA A 871 -35.13 8.77 -0.22
CA ALA A 871 -35.06 8.25 -1.58
C ALA A 871 -33.62 8.23 -2.14
N CYS A 872 -32.79 9.19 -1.71
CA CYS A 872 -31.35 9.24 -2.01
C CYS A 872 -30.48 8.39 -1.07
N GLY A 873 -31.07 7.59 -0.16
CA GLY A 873 -30.34 6.76 0.81
C GLY A 873 -29.68 7.56 1.96
N GLN A 874 -30.05 8.82 2.16
CA GLN A 874 -29.45 9.73 3.13
C GLN A 874 -30.26 9.79 4.44
N ALA A 875 -30.40 8.64 5.12
CA ALA A 875 -31.22 8.52 6.34
C ALA A 875 -30.83 9.54 7.43
N GLY A 876 -29.53 9.70 7.70
CA GLY A 876 -29.05 10.69 8.68
C GLY A 876 -29.36 12.15 8.32
N ARG A 877 -29.52 12.49 7.03
CA ARG A 877 -29.97 13.83 6.61
C ARG A 877 -31.49 13.98 6.65
N ALA A 878 -32.24 12.89 6.55
CA ALA A 878 -33.70 12.91 6.63
C ALA A 878 -34.22 13.10 8.07
N GLU A 879 -33.50 12.61 9.09
CA GLU A 879 -33.91 12.68 10.50
C GLU A 879 -34.32 14.07 11.00
N PRO A 880 -33.52 15.14 10.83
CA PRO A 880 -33.92 16.47 11.28
C PRO A 880 -35.16 17.00 10.53
N PHE A 881 -35.36 16.60 9.28
CA PHE A 881 -36.55 16.98 8.50
C PHE A 881 -37.78 16.19 8.92
N LEU A 882 -37.64 14.89 9.22
CA LEU A 882 -38.72 14.07 9.79
C LEU A 882 -39.18 14.60 11.15
N ALA A 883 -38.26 15.08 11.98
CA ALA A 883 -38.59 15.71 13.26
C ALA A 883 -39.38 17.02 13.05
N ARG A 884 -38.98 17.86 12.09
CA ARG A 884 -39.66 19.11 11.73
C ARG A 884 -41.02 18.89 11.06
N ALA A 885 -41.21 17.78 10.35
CA ALA A 885 -42.45 17.46 9.65
C ALA A 885 -43.60 17.08 10.60
N GLY A 886 -43.31 16.70 11.86
CA GLY A 886 -44.33 16.26 12.82
C GLY A 886 -45.21 15.15 12.23
N GLY A 887 -46.54 15.29 12.35
CA GLY A 887 -47.50 14.33 11.80
C GLY A 887 -47.48 14.21 10.26
N ALA A 888 -46.96 15.21 9.52
CA ALA A 888 -46.76 15.08 8.08
C ALA A 888 -45.61 14.10 7.72
N GLY A 889 -44.71 13.84 8.67
CA GLY A 889 -43.63 12.85 8.55
C GLY A 889 -44.13 11.41 8.55
N ASP A 890 -45.36 11.15 9.02
CA ASP A 890 -45.92 9.80 9.04
C ASP A 890 -46.16 9.25 7.63
N ALA A 891 -46.54 10.11 6.69
CA ALA A 891 -46.65 9.74 5.27
C ALA A 891 -45.29 9.39 4.65
N VAL A 892 -44.22 10.06 5.09
CA VAL A 892 -42.83 9.74 4.66
C VAL A 892 -42.42 8.39 5.24
N ARG A 893 -42.66 8.17 6.53
CA ARG A 893 -42.34 6.89 7.18
C ARG A 893 -43.12 5.73 6.57
N ALA A 894 -44.39 5.93 6.21
CA ALA A 894 -45.20 4.93 5.52
C ALA A 894 -44.68 4.61 4.11
N ALA A 895 -44.12 5.59 3.40
CA ALA A 895 -43.60 5.40 2.04
C ALA A 895 -42.34 4.52 1.95
N PHE A 896 -41.64 4.31 3.06
CA PHE A 896 -40.42 3.49 3.17
C PHE A 896 -40.61 2.33 4.16
N ARG A 897 -41.86 1.98 4.49
CA ARG A 897 -42.20 0.89 5.42
C ARG A 897 -42.30 -0.48 4.77
#